data_AF-Q2GYX6-F1
#
_entry.id   AF-Q2GYX6-F1
#
_cell.length_a   1.000
_cell.length_b   1.000
_cell.length_c   1.000
_cell.angle_alpha   90.00
_cell.angle_beta   90.00
_cell.angle_gamma   90.00
#
_symmetry.space_group_name_H-M   'P 1'
#
loop_
_entity.id
_entity.type
_entity.pdbx_description
1 polymer ?
#
loop_
_entity_poly.entity_id
_entity_poly.type
_entity_poly.pdbx_seq_one_letter_code
_entity_poly.pdbx_strand_id
1 'polypeptide(L)'
;MKGFGALTKGQKYLSNAGTHQITADFTFHATIGVEADLLSRLATGHLSVALYKSDAGQAADTLHRLVPQRTPEPSDVAEVREEDFYSALKELGYKYYDDFRGLSCLKRKINYGSAHVGVPGHTSAADAVFLHPALLDAALQASFLTYCHPVDKSLDQLHLPTGYIDVYGRDGKTPLIQIQGLRVTPLTERASDADRTLFMEHIWGVSMPDAVLVTNSRATLADYELVTNLERLSLYYMKKLVHDAPPSQRRGLKWHHEAMFNWFEHVLRQTAEGRQRYTSKEWLGDTWDQISAIVGKYPANIDIKIMCTVGENLESIVHRYPHMDILEIGAGTGGATKAIMAEMIGSAFSSYTFTDISAALMEKAQELFPQVTNKMVFKTLDIEKDVVDQGYQEHSYDLIIGSMVLHATKNLDKTLQETRRLLKPGGYLLLIELISKDVVRTGFTMSGLSGWWLGQDDGRHYSPCVTSTKWHQLLLGAGFSGIDTITPEVDILPRPASVIASQAVDRRVSVIQQPLMHAHESNAVSADNGDLVIIGGQSLTTVLLIDTIMDLKRHFEFQITRFLALEELTDASISATAMILNLTGLDRPIFSDVTDESLRAIQNMVDYQRTILWVAQGSRADEPYMNMTLGLGRSIAIETPGTRIHFLDLDFSQKPDARLVAETLLRLRFTQEEASVRGVLYTMEQEIFEEGGRIVIPRLQPMEPANTRYNASKRSIVQARCPSECPLILARSSQTSGYAFYEAPPEHCLHVDAGHVLTDVAASTLRPIIEDMYGVVGLDPQADI
;
A
#
# COMPACT_ATOMS: atom_id res chain seq x y z
N MET A 1 -11.89 41.00 -27.20
CA MET A 1 -10.55 40.87 -27.82
C MET A 1 -10.40 41.93 -28.91
N LYS A 2 -9.25 42.61 -28.99
CA LYS A 2 -8.86 43.40 -30.18
C LYS A 2 -7.81 42.57 -30.91
N GLY A 3 -8.12 42.11 -32.13
CA GLY A 3 -7.23 41.24 -32.92
C GLY A 3 -6.79 41.90 -34.21
N PHE A 4 -5.59 41.58 -34.68
CA PHE A 4 -5.08 41.99 -35.99
C PHE A 4 -4.51 40.76 -36.71
N GLY A 5 -5.05 40.45 -37.88
CA GLY A 5 -4.56 39.37 -38.75
C GLY A 5 -3.77 39.95 -39.91
N ALA A 6 -2.60 39.37 -40.20
CA ALA A 6 -1.80 39.72 -41.37
C ALA A 6 -1.66 38.49 -42.29
N LEU A 7 -1.96 38.69 -43.58
CA LEU A 7 -1.63 37.73 -44.63
C LEU A 7 -0.29 38.15 -45.23
N THR A 8 0.71 37.28 -45.11
CA THR A 8 2.05 37.54 -45.64
C THR A 8 2.26 36.66 -46.88
N LYS A 9 2.30 37.31 -48.05
CA LYS A 9 2.63 36.72 -49.36
C LYS A 9 1.57 35.74 -49.92
N GLY A 10 0.73 36.23 -50.84
CA GLY A 10 -0.07 35.39 -51.71
C GLY A 10 0.67 35.11 -53.03
N GLN A 11 0.92 33.84 -53.36
CA GLN A 11 1.43 33.44 -54.67
C GLN A 11 0.33 32.72 -55.46
N LYS A 12 0.04 33.21 -56.67
CA LYS A 12 -0.95 32.63 -57.58
C LYS A 12 -0.22 31.74 -58.59
N TYR A 13 -0.54 30.46 -58.61
CA TYR A 13 0.00 29.51 -59.59
C TYR A 13 -1.08 29.14 -60.61
N LEU A 14 -0.70 29.13 -61.89
CA LEU A 14 -1.53 28.61 -62.98
C LEU A 14 -1.10 27.16 -63.23
N SER A 15 -1.96 26.19 -62.88
CA SER A 15 -1.74 24.80 -63.29
C SER A 15 -2.26 24.60 -64.72
N ASN A 16 -1.58 23.78 -65.52
CA ASN A 16 -1.94 23.50 -66.93
C ASN A 16 -3.22 22.65 -67.09
N ALA A 17 -4.01 22.44 -66.03
CA ALA A 17 -5.16 21.54 -66.01
C ALA A 17 -6.48 22.21 -65.54
N GLY A 18 -6.67 23.51 -65.82
CA GLY A 18 -7.96 24.19 -65.60
C GLY A 18 -8.33 24.50 -64.14
N THR A 19 -7.45 24.20 -63.18
CA THR A 19 -7.60 24.53 -61.76
C THR A 19 -6.68 25.69 -61.38
N HIS A 20 -7.24 26.75 -60.80
CA HIS A 20 -6.45 27.84 -60.24
C HIS A 20 -6.19 27.58 -58.76
N GLN A 21 -4.93 27.53 -58.33
CA GLN A 21 -4.58 27.36 -56.92
C GLN A 21 -3.98 28.66 -56.37
N ILE A 22 -4.48 29.09 -55.21
CA ILE A 22 -3.99 30.24 -54.46
C ILE A 22 -3.39 29.71 -53.16
N THR A 23 -2.14 30.06 -52.87
CA THR A 23 -1.48 29.71 -51.61
C THR A 23 -1.07 30.96 -50.85
N ALA A 24 -1.18 30.94 -49.52
CA ALA A 24 -0.80 32.04 -48.65
C ALA A 24 -0.43 31.54 -47.25
N ASP A 25 0.58 32.15 -46.63
CA ASP A 25 0.86 31.95 -45.21
C ASP A 25 0.14 33.03 -44.38
N PHE A 26 -0.42 32.61 -43.24
CA PHE A 26 -1.09 33.54 -42.34
C PHE A 26 -0.49 33.46 -40.94
N THR A 27 -0.52 34.59 -40.24
CA THR A 27 -0.26 34.65 -38.81
C THR A 27 -1.29 35.55 -38.14
N PHE A 28 -1.85 35.07 -37.04
CA PHE A 28 -2.88 35.75 -36.27
C PHE A 28 -2.37 36.10 -34.88
N HIS A 29 -2.48 37.38 -34.52
CA HIS A 29 -2.12 37.89 -33.20
C HIS A 29 -3.33 38.52 -32.51
N ALA A 30 -3.50 38.22 -31.23
CA ALA A 30 -4.49 38.90 -30.39
C ALA A 30 -4.00 38.96 -28.93
N THR A 31 -4.70 39.75 -28.12
CA THR A 31 -4.45 39.84 -26.68
C THR A 31 -5.12 38.67 -25.95
N ILE A 32 -4.38 38.03 -25.03
CA ILE A 32 -4.89 36.94 -24.17
C ILE A 32 -5.23 37.54 -22.82
N GLY A 33 -6.52 37.56 -22.45
CA GLY A 33 -6.99 38.19 -21.21
C GLY A 33 -7.50 39.62 -21.41
N VAL A 34 -8.36 40.07 -20.49
CA VAL A 34 -9.08 41.35 -20.58
C VAL A 34 -8.14 42.55 -20.34
N GLU A 35 -7.01 42.32 -19.65
CA GLU A 35 -6.05 43.36 -19.22
C GLU A 35 -4.69 43.29 -19.93
N ALA A 36 -4.55 42.46 -20.98
CA ALA A 36 -3.27 42.30 -21.67
C ALA A 36 -3.04 43.37 -22.75
N ASP A 37 -1.94 44.13 -22.61
CA ASP A 37 -1.53 45.17 -23.57
C ASP A 37 -0.62 44.65 -24.70
N LEU A 38 -0.18 43.40 -24.63
CA LEU A 38 0.73 42.78 -25.60
C LEU A 38 -0.01 41.81 -26.53
N LEU A 39 0.18 42.00 -27.84
CA LEU A 39 -0.29 41.07 -28.86
C LEU A 39 0.57 39.79 -28.81
N SER A 40 -0.07 38.66 -28.55
CA SER A 40 0.57 37.34 -28.59
C SER A 40 0.20 36.62 -29.89
N ARG A 41 1.13 35.83 -30.43
CA ARG A 41 0.86 35.00 -31.60
C ARG A 41 -0.03 33.83 -31.20
N LEU A 42 -1.26 33.79 -31.70
CA LEU A 42 -2.25 32.75 -31.35
C LEU A 42 -2.32 31.63 -32.38
N ALA A 43 -2.14 31.95 -33.66
CA ALA A 43 -2.18 30.95 -34.72
C ALA A 43 -1.26 31.35 -35.88
N THR A 44 -0.78 30.34 -36.59
CA THR A 44 -0.05 30.50 -37.84
C THR A 44 -0.34 29.28 -38.70
N GLY A 45 -0.28 29.43 -40.02
CA GLY A 45 -0.50 28.29 -40.89
C GLY A 45 -0.33 28.63 -42.36
N HIS A 46 -0.49 27.59 -43.17
CA HIS A 46 -0.47 27.65 -44.63
C HIS A 46 -1.88 27.41 -45.16
N LEU A 47 -2.36 28.28 -46.04
CA LEU A 47 -3.65 28.18 -46.69
C LEU A 47 -3.44 27.87 -48.17
N SER A 48 -4.15 26.87 -48.68
CA SER A 48 -4.20 26.52 -50.10
C SER A 48 -5.66 26.45 -50.56
N VAL A 49 -6.04 27.30 -51.51
CA VAL A 49 -7.40 27.41 -52.07
C VAL A 49 -7.37 26.96 -53.53
N ALA A 50 -8.14 25.94 -53.86
CA ALA A 50 -8.37 25.52 -55.24
C ALA A 50 -9.66 26.15 -55.78
N LEU A 51 -9.59 26.78 -56.94
CA LEU A 51 -10.72 27.40 -57.63
C LEU A 51 -11.03 26.63 -58.91
N TYR A 52 -12.31 26.38 -59.13
CA TYR A 52 -12.84 25.66 -60.29
C TYR A 52 -13.79 26.58 -61.08
N LYS A 53 -13.81 26.45 -62.41
CA LYS A 53 -14.82 27.12 -63.24
C LYS A 53 -16.16 26.37 -63.10
N SER A 54 -17.23 27.11 -62.84
CA SER A 54 -18.55 26.53 -62.61
C SER A 54 -19.23 26.17 -63.94
N ASP A 55 -18.99 24.96 -64.45
CA ASP A 55 -19.97 24.31 -65.33
C ASP A 55 -20.84 23.42 -64.45
N ALA A 56 -22.14 23.76 -64.36
CA ALA A 56 -23.07 23.34 -63.31
C ALA A 56 -23.29 21.81 -63.17
N GLY A 57 -22.74 20.98 -64.07
CA GLY A 57 -22.80 19.52 -64.00
C GLY A 57 -21.54 18.79 -63.53
N GLN A 58 -20.36 19.44 -63.50
CA GLN A 58 -19.08 18.81 -63.13
C GLN A 58 -18.59 19.16 -61.71
N ALA A 59 -19.18 20.18 -61.06
CA ALA A 59 -18.75 20.63 -59.74
C ALA A 59 -18.94 19.58 -58.64
N ALA A 60 -20.09 18.88 -58.64
CA ALA A 60 -20.38 17.82 -57.67
C ALA A 60 -19.45 16.61 -57.84
N ASP A 61 -19.22 16.17 -59.08
CA ASP A 61 -18.36 15.02 -59.40
C ASP A 61 -16.88 15.30 -59.11
N THR A 62 -16.47 16.58 -59.10
CA THR A 62 -15.12 17.02 -58.72
C THR A 62 -14.96 17.06 -57.20
N LEU A 63 -15.96 17.54 -56.44
CA LEU A 63 -15.97 17.52 -54.97
C LEU A 63 -15.96 16.10 -54.39
N HIS A 64 -16.70 15.17 -55.00
CA HIS A 64 -16.70 13.75 -54.61
C HIS A 64 -15.35 13.04 -54.80
N ARG A 65 -14.45 13.58 -55.63
CA ARG A 65 -13.10 13.03 -55.85
C ARG A 65 -12.02 13.64 -54.95
N LEU A 66 -12.32 14.73 -54.25
CA LEU A 66 -11.35 15.49 -53.45
C LEU A 66 -11.33 15.10 -51.97
N VAL A 67 -12.38 14.45 -51.46
CA VAL A 67 -12.51 14.10 -50.03
C VAL A 67 -12.99 12.65 -49.88
N PRO A 68 -12.46 11.85 -48.92
CA PRO A 68 -12.89 10.47 -48.71
C PRO A 68 -14.38 10.32 -48.40
N GLN A 69 -14.96 9.19 -48.80
CA GLN A 69 -16.35 8.85 -48.45
C GLN A 69 -16.49 8.62 -46.94
N ARG A 70 -17.70 8.89 -46.41
CA ARG A 70 -18.05 8.66 -45.02
C ARG A 70 -17.76 7.22 -44.62
N THR A 71 -16.95 7.05 -43.59
CA THR A 71 -16.70 5.74 -42.99
C THR A 71 -18.02 5.16 -42.48
N PRO A 72 -18.36 3.90 -42.83
CA PRO A 72 -19.56 3.25 -42.31
C PRO A 72 -19.61 3.27 -40.78
N GLU A 73 -20.80 3.43 -40.20
CA GLU A 73 -21.00 3.29 -38.76
C GLU A 73 -20.64 1.84 -38.35
N PRO A 74 -19.74 1.64 -37.36
CA PRO A 74 -19.43 0.30 -36.85
C PRO A 74 -20.65 -0.39 -36.24
N SER A 75 -20.65 -1.72 -36.16
CA SER A 75 -21.60 -2.44 -35.32
C SER A 75 -21.37 -2.09 -33.84
N ASP A 76 -22.43 -2.12 -33.03
CA ASP A 76 -22.37 -1.99 -31.57
C ASP A 76 -21.86 -0.63 -31.07
N VAL A 77 -22.50 0.44 -31.55
CA VAL A 77 -22.32 1.81 -31.03
C VAL A 77 -23.27 2.06 -29.85
N ALA A 78 -22.76 2.68 -28.80
CA ALA A 78 -23.55 3.10 -27.65
C ALA A 78 -24.13 4.51 -27.87
N GLU A 79 -25.40 4.70 -27.54
CA GLU A 79 -26.02 6.02 -27.52
C GLU A 79 -25.57 6.79 -26.27
N VAL A 80 -25.34 8.09 -26.43
CA VAL A 80 -24.93 8.98 -25.35
C VAL A 80 -25.96 10.08 -25.20
N ARG A 81 -26.42 10.30 -23.96
CA ARG A 81 -27.30 11.42 -23.65
C ARG A 81 -26.53 12.74 -23.72
N GLU A 82 -27.11 13.72 -24.39
CA GLU A 82 -26.54 15.06 -24.54
C GLU A 82 -26.25 15.73 -23.18
N GLU A 83 -27.13 15.53 -22.20
CA GLU A 83 -26.96 16.06 -20.85
C GLU A 83 -25.76 15.46 -20.13
N ASP A 84 -25.55 14.14 -20.23
CA ASP A 84 -24.41 13.46 -19.62
C ASP A 84 -23.10 13.94 -20.25
N PHE A 85 -23.09 14.09 -21.58
CA PHE A 85 -21.95 14.61 -22.33
C PHE A 85 -21.55 16.02 -21.89
N TYR A 86 -22.49 16.98 -21.94
CA TYR A 86 -22.19 18.36 -21.58
C TYR A 86 -21.97 18.56 -20.08
N SER A 87 -22.58 17.75 -19.21
CA SER A 87 -22.33 17.80 -17.76
C SER A 87 -20.91 17.33 -17.42
N ALA A 88 -20.46 16.22 -18.01
CA ALA A 88 -19.08 15.74 -17.85
C ALA A 88 -18.06 16.78 -18.32
N LEU A 89 -18.27 17.36 -19.49
CA LEU A 89 -17.41 18.43 -20.01
C LEU A 89 -17.40 19.66 -19.10
N LYS A 90 -18.54 20.04 -18.53
CA LYS A 90 -18.64 21.16 -17.59
C LYS A 90 -17.87 20.92 -16.29
N GLU A 91 -17.92 19.70 -15.74
CA GLU A 91 -17.13 19.31 -14.55
C GLU A 91 -15.63 19.44 -14.80
N LEU A 92 -15.18 19.15 -16.02
CA LEU A 92 -13.78 19.32 -16.43
C LEU A 92 -13.37 20.78 -16.68
N GLY A 93 -14.34 21.68 -16.83
CA GLY A 93 -14.12 23.11 -17.07
C GLY A 93 -14.53 23.60 -18.46
N TYR A 94 -14.98 22.72 -19.36
CA TYR A 94 -15.57 23.09 -20.66
C TYR A 94 -17.00 23.59 -20.47
N LYS A 95 -17.14 24.89 -20.21
CA LYS A 95 -18.41 25.54 -19.95
C LYS A 95 -19.09 25.97 -21.25
N TYR A 96 -19.50 25.02 -22.08
CA TYR A 96 -20.22 25.30 -23.33
C TYR A 96 -21.64 25.83 -23.08
N TYR A 97 -22.04 26.86 -23.83
CA TYR A 97 -23.37 27.50 -23.76
C TYR A 97 -23.85 27.94 -25.15
N ASP A 98 -25.15 28.19 -25.28
CA ASP A 98 -25.82 28.69 -26.48
C ASP A 98 -25.43 27.91 -27.75
N ASP A 99 -24.96 28.60 -28.80
CA ASP A 99 -24.59 28.03 -30.10
C ASP A 99 -23.48 26.96 -30.00
N PHE A 100 -22.66 26.99 -28.94
CA PHE A 100 -21.60 26.00 -28.70
C PHE A 100 -22.11 24.73 -28.02
N ARG A 101 -23.39 24.65 -27.65
CA ARG A 101 -24.07 23.43 -27.20
C ARG A 101 -24.91 22.84 -28.35
N GLY A 102 -24.24 22.56 -29.47
CA GLY A 102 -24.89 22.21 -30.74
C GLY A 102 -24.96 20.72 -31.07
N LEU A 103 -24.44 19.82 -30.24
CA LEU A 103 -24.43 18.37 -30.52
C LEU A 103 -25.73 17.68 -30.12
N SER A 104 -26.22 16.79 -30.99
CA SER A 104 -27.38 15.93 -30.75
C SER A 104 -27.20 14.55 -31.38
N CYS A 105 -28.01 13.56 -30.96
CA CYS A 105 -27.91 12.16 -31.43
C CYS A 105 -26.48 11.58 -31.30
N LEU A 106 -25.87 11.75 -30.13
CA LEU A 106 -24.48 11.34 -29.90
C LEU A 106 -24.40 9.81 -29.82
N LYS A 107 -23.43 9.24 -30.54
CA LYS A 107 -23.10 7.82 -30.51
C LYS A 107 -21.60 7.64 -30.38
N ARG A 108 -21.19 6.57 -29.71
CA ARG A 108 -19.77 6.24 -29.54
C ARG A 108 -19.43 4.76 -29.54
N LYS A 109 -18.18 4.50 -29.87
CA LYS A 109 -17.42 3.28 -29.62
C LYS A 109 -15.95 3.70 -29.43
N ILE A 110 -15.11 2.89 -28.78
CA ILE A 110 -13.68 3.27 -28.68
C ILE A 110 -13.12 3.51 -30.10
N ASN A 111 -12.41 4.62 -30.28
CA ASN A 111 -11.91 5.13 -31.56
C ASN A 111 -12.97 5.52 -32.60
N TYR A 112 -14.25 5.68 -32.21
CA TYR A 112 -15.33 6.13 -33.09
C TYR A 112 -16.37 6.99 -32.37
N GLY A 113 -16.74 8.12 -32.95
CA GLY A 113 -17.77 9.01 -32.43
C GLY A 113 -18.57 9.61 -33.57
N SER A 114 -19.89 9.71 -33.39
CA SER A 114 -20.75 10.40 -34.33
C SER A 114 -21.80 11.23 -33.60
N ALA A 115 -22.16 12.36 -34.18
CA ALA A 115 -23.17 13.26 -33.66
C ALA A 115 -23.75 14.11 -34.79
N HIS A 116 -24.95 14.64 -34.59
CA HIS A 116 -25.51 15.69 -35.41
C HIS A 116 -25.12 17.06 -34.84
N VAL A 117 -24.72 17.97 -35.73
CA VAL A 117 -24.36 19.34 -35.35
C VAL A 117 -25.46 20.31 -35.78
N GLY A 118 -25.99 21.06 -34.83
CA GLY A 118 -26.85 22.22 -35.09
C GLY A 118 -26.02 23.39 -35.64
N VAL A 119 -26.42 23.94 -36.78
CA VAL A 119 -25.77 25.13 -37.37
C VAL A 119 -26.62 26.37 -37.04
N PRO A 120 -26.07 27.37 -36.34
CA PRO A 120 -26.79 28.62 -36.07
C PRO A 120 -27.23 29.30 -37.37
N GLY A 121 -28.46 29.81 -37.43
CA GLY A 121 -29.00 30.48 -38.62
C GLY A 121 -28.41 31.88 -38.81
N HIS A 122 -28.09 32.27 -40.05
CA HIS A 122 -27.69 33.65 -40.36
C HIS A 122 -28.91 34.57 -40.43
N THR A 123 -28.89 35.68 -39.68
CA THR A 123 -29.97 36.69 -39.69
C THR A 123 -29.92 37.61 -40.93
N SER A 124 -28.79 37.66 -41.66
CA SER A 124 -28.64 38.42 -42.91
C SER A 124 -27.63 37.78 -43.88
N ALA A 125 -27.76 38.07 -45.18
CA ALA A 125 -26.80 37.63 -46.21
C ALA A 125 -25.42 38.33 -46.12
N ALA A 126 -25.32 39.45 -45.40
CA ALA A 126 -24.07 40.17 -45.17
C ALA A 126 -23.21 39.52 -44.06
N ASP A 127 -23.83 38.72 -43.20
CA ASP A 127 -23.19 37.99 -42.09
C ASP A 127 -22.90 36.51 -42.43
N ALA A 128 -22.99 36.15 -43.70
CA ALA A 128 -22.74 34.79 -44.18
C ALA A 128 -21.23 34.48 -44.13
N VAL A 129 -20.79 33.91 -43.01
CA VAL A 129 -19.42 33.38 -42.86
C VAL A 129 -19.36 32.02 -43.56
N PHE A 130 -18.26 31.75 -44.28
CA PHE A 130 -18.03 30.45 -44.94
C PHE A 130 -18.10 29.26 -43.96
N LEU A 131 -17.72 29.49 -42.70
CA LEU A 131 -17.78 28.51 -41.62
C LEU A 131 -18.08 29.19 -40.28
N HIS A 132 -19.17 28.80 -39.60
CA HIS A 132 -19.46 29.28 -38.26
C HIS A 132 -18.52 28.63 -37.23
N PRO A 133 -17.87 29.38 -36.30
CA PRO A 133 -16.96 28.79 -35.32
C PRO A 133 -17.58 27.69 -34.45
N ALA A 134 -18.86 27.82 -34.10
CA ALA A 134 -19.56 26.79 -33.34
C ALA A 134 -19.69 25.44 -34.08
N LEU A 135 -19.73 25.45 -35.42
CA LEU A 135 -19.72 24.20 -36.20
C LEU A 135 -18.36 23.49 -36.09
N LEU A 136 -17.28 24.26 -36.17
CA LEU A 136 -15.93 23.74 -36.01
C LEU A 136 -15.69 23.22 -34.59
N ASP A 137 -16.11 23.99 -33.57
CA ASP A 137 -15.96 23.60 -32.18
C ASP A 137 -16.84 22.40 -31.81
N ALA A 138 -18.07 22.31 -32.31
CA ALA A 138 -18.91 21.13 -32.13
C ALA A 138 -18.28 19.87 -32.77
N ALA A 139 -17.61 20.02 -33.92
CA ALA A 139 -16.86 18.92 -34.52
C ALA A 139 -15.69 18.47 -33.64
N LEU A 140 -14.98 19.41 -33.00
CA LEU A 140 -13.98 19.11 -31.98
C LEU A 140 -14.63 18.41 -30.77
N GLN A 141 -15.72 18.94 -30.23
CA GLN A 141 -16.45 18.32 -29.12
C GLN A 141 -16.81 16.86 -29.41
N ALA A 142 -17.31 16.56 -30.62
CA ALA A 142 -17.70 15.21 -31.01
C ALA A 142 -16.54 14.19 -30.93
N SER A 143 -15.29 14.64 -31.05
CA SER A 143 -14.15 13.73 -30.92
C SER A 143 -13.85 13.29 -29.48
N PHE A 144 -14.40 13.93 -28.43
CA PHE A 144 -14.35 13.37 -27.07
C PHE A 144 -15.09 12.03 -26.97
N LEU A 145 -16.10 11.80 -27.82
CA LEU A 145 -16.85 10.56 -27.88
C LEU A 145 -15.99 9.36 -28.30
N THR A 146 -14.92 9.58 -29.06
CA THR A 146 -14.06 8.48 -29.54
C THR A 146 -13.17 7.92 -28.42
N TYR A 147 -12.92 8.73 -27.39
CA TYR A 147 -11.97 8.41 -26.33
C TYR A 147 -12.64 7.75 -25.13
N CYS A 148 -13.66 8.41 -24.57
CA CYS A 148 -14.26 8.05 -23.28
C CYS A 148 -15.78 8.02 -23.34
N HIS A 149 -16.42 7.35 -22.38
CA HIS A 149 -17.83 7.54 -22.13
C HIS A 149 -18.00 8.69 -21.12
N PRO A 150 -18.92 9.66 -21.32
CA PRO A 150 -18.96 10.87 -20.47
C PRO A 150 -19.06 10.63 -18.96
N VAL A 151 -19.77 9.58 -18.53
CA VAL A 151 -19.94 9.25 -17.11
C VAL A 151 -18.86 8.35 -16.51
N ASP A 152 -17.96 7.76 -17.32
CA ASP A 152 -16.90 6.87 -16.81
C ASP A 152 -15.73 7.63 -16.17
N LYS A 153 -15.77 8.97 -16.25
CA LYS A 153 -14.78 9.92 -15.77
C LYS A 153 -13.39 9.73 -16.37
N SER A 154 -13.16 8.86 -17.34
CA SER A 154 -11.82 8.56 -17.88
C SER A 154 -11.18 9.76 -18.61
N LEU A 155 -11.98 10.74 -19.01
CA LEU A 155 -11.52 12.09 -19.28
C LEU A 155 -11.56 12.89 -17.98
N ASP A 156 -10.41 13.18 -17.41
CA ASP A 156 -10.25 13.79 -16.07
C ASP A 156 -9.45 15.10 -16.08
N GLN A 157 -9.10 15.59 -17.27
CA GLN A 157 -8.47 16.89 -17.45
C GLN A 157 -8.96 17.54 -18.75
N LEU A 158 -8.78 18.85 -18.87
CA LEU A 158 -8.98 19.59 -20.11
C LEU A 158 -7.98 19.14 -21.19
N HIS A 159 -8.46 18.34 -22.15
CA HIS A 159 -7.76 17.97 -23.37
C HIS A 159 -8.41 18.66 -24.57
N LEU A 160 -7.66 19.20 -25.52
CA LEU A 160 -8.26 19.32 -26.85
C LEU A 160 -8.01 17.99 -27.58
N PRO A 161 -8.96 17.56 -28.42
CA PRO A 161 -8.95 16.20 -28.93
C PRO A 161 -8.00 16.04 -30.12
N THR A 162 -7.41 14.86 -30.27
CA THR A 162 -6.56 14.50 -31.40
C THR A 162 -7.26 13.53 -32.34
N GLY A 163 -6.99 13.63 -33.64
CA GLY A 163 -7.46 12.65 -34.60
C GLY A 163 -8.00 13.23 -35.90
N TYR A 164 -8.89 12.43 -36.50
CA TYR A 164 -9.52 12.70 -37.79
C TYR A 164 -11.00 13.04 -37.56
N ILE A 165 -11.45 14.16 -38.11
CA ILE A 165 -12.83 14.61 -37.96
C ILE A 165 -13.37 14.93 -39.35
N ASP A 166 -14.45 14.27 -39.72
CA ASP A 166 -15.15 14.48 -40.99
C ASP A 166 -16.58 14.97 -40.73
N VAL A 167 -16.91 16.14 -41.28
CA VAL A 167 -18.25 16.75 -41.17
C VAL A 167 -18.93 16.67 -42.53
N TYR A 168 -20.13 16.09 -42.56
CA TYR A 168 -20.94 15.92 -43.77
C TYR A 168 -22.18 16.81 -43.73
N GLY A 169 -22.68 17.16 -44.91
CA GLY A 169 -23.94 17.87 -45.09
C GLY A 169 -25.14 17.03 -44.68
N ARG A 170 -26.33 17.63 -44.69
CA ARG A 170 -27.60 17.00 -44.27
C ARG A 170 -27.95 15.74 -45.07
N ASP A 171 -27.42 15.60 -46.28
CA ASP A 171 -27.58 14.42 -47.12
C ASP A 171 -26.72 13.22 -46.66
N GLY A 172 -25.82 13.43 -45.69
CA GLY A 172 -24.87 12.44 -45.18
C GLY A 172 -23.79 12.03 -46.18
N LYS A 173 -23.71 12.70 -47.33
CA LYS A 173 -22.86 12.32 -48.47
C LYS A 173 -21.92 13.43 -48.93
N THR A 174 -22.32 14.69 -48.76
CA THR A 174 -21.52 15.83 -49.18
C THR A 174 -20.53 16.19 -48.08
N PRO A 175 -19.21 16.00 -48.27
CA PRO A 175 -18.21 16.39 -47.28
C PRO A 175 -18.12 17.92 -47.20
N LEU A 176 -18.14 18.46 -45.98
CA LEU A 176 -18.06 19.90 -45.72
C LEU A 176 -16.71 20.29 -45.11
N ILE A 177 -16.23 19.52 -44.13
CA ILE A 177 -14.98 19.79 -43.41
C ILE A 177 -14.28 18.47 -43.16
N GLN A 178 -12.96 18.46 -43.35
CA GLN A 178 -12.09 17.38 -42.90
C GLN A 178 -10.92 17.97 -42.11
N ILE A 179 -10.68 17.43 -40.93
CA ILE A 179 -9.54 17.77 -40.08
C ILE A 179 -8.68 16.52 -39.98
N GLN A 180 -7.42 16.60 -40.40
CA GLN A 180 -6.47 15.50 -40.33
C GLN A 180 -5.25 15.87 -39.50
N GLY A 181 -4.73 14.91 -38.74
CA GLY A 181 -3.51 15.11 -37.96
C GLY A 181 -3.66 16.21 -36.89
N LEU A 182 -4.87 16.41 -36.37
CA LEU A 182 -5.09 17.31 -35.25
C LEU A 182 -4.28 16.79 -34.06
N ARG A 183 -3.17 17.48 -33.75
CA ARG A 183 -2.35 17.21 -32.57
C ARG A 183 -2.64 18.27 -31.54
N VAL A 184 -2.91 17.82 -30.34
CA VAL A 184 -3.27 18.69 -29.23
C VAL A 184 -2.55 18.23 -27.98
N THR A 185 -2.00 19.22 -27.29
CA THR A 185 -1.42 19.10 -25.97
C THR A 185 -2.46 19.44 -24.89
N PRO A 186 -2.42 18.76 -23.74
CA PRO A 186 -3.11 19.21 -22.53
C PRO A 186 -2.83 20.68 -22.24
N LEU A 187 -3.82 21.40 -21.67
CA LEU A 187 -3.65 22.81 -21.27
C LEU A 187 -2.63 22.98 -20.14
N THR A 188 -2.45 21.95 -19.32
CA THR A 188 -1.49 21.87 -18.21
C THR A 188 -0.94 20.45 -18.13
N GLU A 189 0.30 20.28 -17.66
CA GLU A 189 0.80 18.94 -17.35
C GLU A 189 0.02 18.35 -16.17
N ARG A 190 -0.30 17.06 -16.27
CA ARG A 190 -0.99 16.34 -15.20
C ARG A 190 -0.03 16.13 -14.03
N ALA A 191 -0.41 16.62 -12.87
CA ALA A 191 0.30 16.42 -11.62
C ALA A 191 0.00 15.02 -11.02
N SER A 192 0.90 14.55 -10.15
CA SER A 192 0.81 13.21 -9.54
C SER A 192 -0.35 13.05 -8.56
N ASP A 193 -0.88 14.14 -8.00
CA ASP A 193 -2.05 14.14 -7.12
C ASP A 193 -3.37 13.83 -7.86
N ALA A 194 -3.37 13.93 -9.19
CA ALA A 194 -4.49 13.56 -10.05
C ALA A 194 -4.42 12.08 -10.51
N ASP A 195 -3.47 11.28 -10.03
CA ASP A 195 -3.35 9.86 -10.38
C ASP A 195 -4.56 9.05 -9.90
N ARG A 196 -4.94 8.04 -10.69
CA ARG A 196 -6.03 7.13 -10.32
C ARG A 196 -5.49 5.85 -9.73
N THR A 197 -6.12 5.41 -8.65
CA THR A 197 -5.93 4.09 -8.05
C THR A 197 -7.11 3.21 -8.45
N LEU A 198 -6.94 2.42 -9.52
CA LEU A 198 -7.98 1.53 -10.05
C LEU A 198 -7.70 0.07 -9.69
N PHE A 199 -6.44 -0.33 -9.73
CA PHE A 199 -6.02 -1.69 -9.49
C PHE A 199 -5.74 -1.89 -8.00
N MET A 200 -6.44 -2.85 -7.42
CA MET A 200 -6.27 -3.28 -6.05
C MET A 200 -5.90 -4.75 -6.05
N GLU A 201 -5.11 -5.18 -5.08
CA GLU A 201 -4.77 -6.58 -4.89
C GLU A 201 -5.04 -7.01 -3.44
N HIS A 202 -5.28 -8.31 -3.26
CA HIS A 202 -5.35 -8.90 -1.92
C HIS A 202 -3.95 -9.22 -1.44
N ILE A 203 -3.48 -8.46 -0.46
CA ILE A 203 -2.29 -8.80 0.31
C ILE A 203 -2.72 -9.64 1.52
N TRP A 204 -1.96 -10.69 1.78
CA TRP A 204 -2.19 -11.63 2.88
C TRP A 204 -1.10 -11.46 3.90
N GLY A 205 -1.50 -11.23 5.14
CA GLY A 205 -0.58 -10.98 6.24
C GLY A 205 -1.02 -11.71 7.50
N VAL A 206 -0.05 -12.02 8.36
CA VAL A 206 -0.34 -12.64 9.65
C VAL A 206 -1.19 -11.71 10.52
N SER A 207 -2.17 -12.28 11.18
CA SER A 207 -3.19 -11.55 11.93
C SER A 207 -2.73 -11.11 13.32
N MET A 208 -1.59 -11.61 13.79
CA MET A 208 -0.95 -11.26 15.06
C MET A 208 0.56 -11.12 14.83
N PRO A 209 1.26 -10.28 15.63
CA PRO A 209 2.70 -10.13 15.48
C PRO A 209 3.43 -11.45 15.70
N ASP A 210 4.35 -11.80 14.80
CA ASP A 210 5.23 -12.97 14.93
C ASP A 210 6.67 -12.52 14.67
N ALA A 211 7.41 -12.29 15.76
CA ALA A 211 8.79 -11.86 15.71
C ALA A 211 9.76 -12.96 15.23
N VAL A 212 9.30 -14.20 15.03
CA VAL A 212 10.10 -15.25 14.37
C VAL A 212 10.28 -14.96 12.88
N LEU A 213 9.29 -14.34 12.23
CA LEU A 213 9.34 -13.93 10.83
C LEU A 213 10.41 -12.85 10.56
N VAL A 214 10.81 -12.13 11.61
CA VAL A 214 11.94 -11.18 11.57
C VAL A 214 13.24 -11.92 11.23
N THR A 215 13.44 -13.12 11.73
CA THR A 215 14.70 -13.86 11.51
C THR A 215 14.50 -14.95 10.46
N ASN A 216 14.23 -14.58 9.22
CA ASN A 216 14.08 -15.54 8.10
C ASN A 216 15.37 -16.32 7.77
N SER A 217 16.50 -16.01 8.39
CA SER A 217 17.76 -16.73 8.22
C SER A 217 18.66 -16.68 9.46
N ARG A 218 19.46 -17.74 9.67
CA ARG A 218 20.52 -17.78 10.69
C ARG A 218 21.67 -16.83 10.33
N ALA A 219 22.40 -16.36 11.33
CA ALA A 219 23.64 -15.63 11.09
C ALA A 219 24.64 -16.52 10.34
N THR A 220 25.30 -15.95 9.34
CA THR A 220 26.28 -16.67 8.51
C THR A 220 27.58 -16.87 9.26
N LEU A 221 28.44 -17.80 8.80
CA LEU A 221 29.78 -17.98 9.37
C LEU A 221 30.61 -16.69 9.30
N ALA A 222 30.42 -15.87 8.25
CA ALA A 222 31.08 -14.58 8.10
C ALA A 222 30.62 -13.57 9.17
N ASP A 223 29.33 -13.56 9.51
CA ASP A 223 28.79 -12.72 10.59
C ASP A 223 29.43 -13.10 11.93
N TYR A 224 29.55 -14.40 12.21
CA TYR A 224 30.20 -14.92 13.42
C TYR A 224 31.70 -14.59 13.50
N GLU A 225 32.45 -14.71 12.39
CA GLU A 225 33.85 -14.32 12.34
C GLU A 225 34.03 -12.83 12.63
N LEU A 226 33.22 -11.98 11.98
CA LEU A 226 33.23 -10.53 12.19
C LEU A 226 32.98 -10.16 13.65
N VAL A 227 31.90 -10.65 14.25
CA VAL A 227 31.55 -10.23 15.61
C VAL A 227 32.49 -10.79 16.68
N THR A 228 33.02 -12.01 16.49
CA THR A 228 34.04 -12.59 17.39
C THR A 228 35.29 -11.72 17.41
N ASN A 229 35.69 -11.24 16.24
CA ASN A 229 36.80 -10.31 16.07
C ASN A 229 36.54 -8.95 16.76
N LEU A 230 35.30 -8.45 16.71
CA LEU A 230 34.90 -7.21 17.39
C LEU A 230 34.83 -7.36 18.92
N GLU A 231 34.40 -8.52 19.45
CA GLU A 231 34.48 -8.82 20.89
C GLU A 231 35.93 -8.83 21.37
N ARG A 232 36.82 -9.48 20.62
CA ARG A 232 38.27 -9.54 20.89
C ARG A 232 38.91 -8.15 20.88
N LEU A 233 38.53 -7.30 19.93
CA LEU A 233 38.94 -5.89 19.85
C LEU A 233 38.49 -5.09 21.07
N SER A 234 37.23 -5.26 21.48
CA SER A 234 36.64 -4.54 22.61
C SER A 234 37.34 -4.91 23.91
N LEU A 235 37.60 -6.21 24.13
CA LEU A 235 38.35 -6.70 25.29
C LEU A 235 39.78 -6.15 25.34
N TYR A 236 40.48 -6.09 24.19
CA TYR A 236 41.83 -5.51 24.09
C TYR A 236 41.84 -4.04 24.55
N TYR A 237 40.91 -3.23 24.06
CA TYR A 237 40.84 -1.82 24.43
C TYR A 237 40.40 -1.59 25.88
N MET A 238 39.49 -2.41 26.42
CA MET A 238 39.16 -2.36 27.86
C MET A 238 40.39 -2.60 28.73
N LYS A 239 41.18 -3.64 28.41
CA LYS A 239 42.44 -3.96 29.09
C LYS A 239 43.41 -2.78 29.04
N LYS A 240 43.59 -2.19 27.85
CA LYS A 240 44.47 -1.05 27.64
C LYS A 240 44.02 0.16 28.46
N LEU A 241 42.73 0.51 28.43
CA LEU A 241 42.19 1.65 29.17
C LEU A 241 42.29 1.48 30.69
N VAL A 242 42.03 0.28 31.22
CA VAL A 242 42.18 -0.04 32.64
C VAL A 242 43.65 0.06 33.09
N HIS A 243 44.59 -0.40 32.25
CA HIS A 243 46.02 -0.30 32.50
C HIS A 243 46.53 1.15 32.45
N ASP A 244 46.15 1.90 31.42
CA ASP A 244 46.65 3.25 31.16
C ASP A 244 46.10 4.29 32.14
N ALA A 245 44.95 4.02 32.77
CA ALA A 245 44.34 4.85 33.81
C ALA A 245 44.17 4.05 35.12
N PRO A 246 45.16 3.96 36.03
CA PRO A 246 45.05 3.20 37.28
C PRO A 246 44.10 3.86 38.31
N PRO A 247 43.63 3.13 39.35
CA PRO A 247 42.61 3.62 40.31
C PRO A 247 42.92 4.96 40.99
N SER A 248 44.20 5.32 41.14
CA SER A 248 44.64 6.62 41.67
C SER A 248 44.29 7.81 40.75
N GLN A 249 44.20 7.59 39.44
CA GLN A 249 43.87 8.60 38.42
C GLN A 249 42.37 8.63 38.08
N ARG A 250 41.58 7.68 38.57
CA ARG A 250 40.12 7.60 38.32
C ARG A 250 39.27 8.36 39.34
N ARG A 251 39.86 8.80 40.46
CA ARG A 251 39.13 9.50 41.52
C ARG A 251 38.69 10.88 41.05
N GLY A 252 37.38 11.14 41.06
CA GLY A 252 36.82 12.44 40.65
C GLY A 252 36.51 12.54 39.16
N LEU A 253 36.51 11.41 38.45
CA LEU A 253 35.89 11.35 37.13
C LEU A 253 34.38 11.58 37.25
N LYS A 254 33.72 11.92 36.14
CA LYS A 254 32.25 11.96 36.12
C LYS A 254 31.71 10.58 36.50
N TRP A 255 30.64 10.53 37.27
CA TRP A 255 30.07 9.30 37.84
C TRP A 255 29.92 8.14 36.82
N HIS A 256 29.51 8.44 35.59
CA HIS A 256 29.32 7.44 34.52
C HIS A 256 30.64 6.89 33.96
N HIS A 257 31.72 7.68 33.97
CA HIS A 257 33.04 7.17 33.63
C HIS A 257 33.59 6.27 34.74
N GLU A 258 33.29 6.56 36.00
CA GLU A 258 33.62 5.65 37.11
C GLU A 258 32.85 4.32 36.98
N ALA A 259 31.56 4.37 36.65
CA ALA A 259 30.74 3.19 36.35
C ALA A 259 31.31 2.36 35.17
N MET A 260 31.72 3.02 34.08
CA MET A 260 32.40 2.39 32.94
C MET A 260 33.68 1.65 33.36
N PHE A 261 34.57 2.27 34.15
CA PHE A 261 35.80 1.61 34.59
C PHE A 261 35.54 0.44 35.54
N ASN A 262 34.54 0.56 36.42
CA ASN A 262 34.10 -0.54 37.29
C ASN A 262 33.58 -1.72 36.46
N TRP A 263 32.88 -1.44 35.36
CA TRP A 263 32.42 -2.46 34.42
C TRP A 263 33.59 -3.10 33.65
N PHE A 264 34.55 -2.33 33.13
CA PHE A 264 35.72 -2.89 32.45
C PHE A 264 36.52 -3.85 33.35
N GLU A 265 36.75 -3.48 34.61
CA GLU A 265 37.38 -4.35 35.60
C GLU A 265 36.57 -5.62 35.87
N HIS A 266 35.24 -5.49 35.95
CA HIS A 266 34.35 -6.62 36.08
C HIS A 266 34.49 -7.59 34.89
N VAL A 267 34.40 -7.09 33.65
CA VAL A 267 34.53 -7.91 32.44
C VAL A 267 35.89 -8.60 32.37
N LEU A 268 36.99 -7.87 32.54
CA LEU A 268 38.34 -8.43 32.50
C LEU A 268 38.56 -9.51 33.56
N ARG A 269 38.04 -9.32 34.77
CA ARG A 269 38.09 -10.33 35.83
C ARG A 269 37.29 -11.58 35.47
N GLN A 270 36.05 -11.41 34.99
CA GLN A 270 35.21 -12.55 34.58
C GLN A 270 35.84 -13.32 33.40
N THR A 271 36.48 -12.64 32.44
CA THR A 271 37.21 -13.29 31.33
C THR A 271 38.43 -14.05 31.84
N ALA A 272 39.22 -13.46 32.75
CA ALA A 272 40.41 -14.11 33.31
C ALA A 272 40.09 -15.40 34.09
N GLU A 273 38.92 -15.43 34.73
CA GLU A 273 38.38 -16.57 35.46
C GLU A 273 37.64 -17.58 34.56
N GLY A 274 37.53 -17.32 33.25
CA GLY A 274 36.83 -18.19 32.30
C GLY A 274 35.31 -18.21 32.48
N ARG A 275 34.74 -17.19 33.15
CA ARG A 275 33.30 -17.07 33.44
C ARG A 275 32.53 -16.22 32.42
N GLN A 276 33.22 -15.52 31.52
CA GLN A 276 32.59 -14.80 30.41
C GLN A 276 32.24 -15.72 29.25
N ARG A 277 31.04 -15.52 28.67
CA ARG A 277 30.46 -16.43 27.67
C ARG A 277 31.05 -16.26 26.27
N TYR A 278 31.34 -15.02 25.85
CA TYR A 278 31.76 -14.69 24.48
C TYR A 278 33.18 -14.14 24.38
N THR A 279 33.95 -14.18 25.47
CA THR A 279 35.35 -13.78 25.48
C THR A 279 36.25 -14.92 25.94
N SER A 280 37.41 -15.06 25.30
CA SER A 280 38.37 -16.12 25.61
C SER A 280 39.49 -15.62 26.50
N LYS A 281 39.97 -16.46 27.41
CA LYS A 281 41.08 -16.12 28.33
C LYS A 281 42.37 -15.78 27.56
N GLU A 282 42.59 -16.45 26.43
CA GLU A 282 43.75 -16.29 25.55
C GLU A 282 43.83 -14.89 24.95
N TRP A 283 42.68 -14.22 24.72
CA TRP A 283 42.60 -12.89 24.13
C TRP A 283 43.17 -11.80 25.05
N LEU A 284 43.30 -12.08 26.36
CA LEU A 284 43.99 -11.18 27.29
C LEU A 284 45.47 -11.01 26.92
N GLY A 285 46.06 -11.92 26.12
CA GLY A 285 47.42 -11.86 25.61
C GLY A 285 47.61 -11.13 24.27
N ASP A 286 46.54 -10.63 23.63
CA ASP A 286 46.63 -10.08 22.27
C ASP A 286 47.51 -8.83 22.15
N THR A 287 48.26 -8.75 21.05
CA THR A 287 49.10 -7.60 20.67
C THR A 287 48.44 -6.69 19.63
N TRP A 288 48.92 -5.45 19.51
CA TRP A 288 48.36 -4.47 18.56
C TRP A 288 48.48 -4.90 17.08
N ASP A 289 49.54 -5.63 16.71
CA ASP A 289 49.76 -6.11 15.34
C ASP A 289 48.72 -7.17 14.94
N GLN A 290 48.28 -8.00 15.88
CA GLN A 290 47.22 -8.99 15.66
C GLN A 290 45.83 -8.33 15.53
N ILE A 291 45.64 -7.22 16.23
CA ILE A 291 44.40 -6.45 16.26
C ILE A 291 44.23 -5.57 15.02
N SER A 292 45.30 -4.93 14.53
CA SER A 292 45.24 -4.04 13.36
C SER A 292 44.92 -4.79 12.05
N ALA A 293 45.36 -6.05 11.91
CA ALA A 293 45.03 -6.91 10.76
C ALA A 293 43.55 -7.29 10.67
N ILE A 294 42.82 -7.23 11.80
CA ILE A 294 41.38 -7.55 11.89
C ILE A 294 40.53 -6.35 11.45
N VAL A 295 40.96 -5.13 11.78
CA VAL A 295 40.23 -3.88 11.51
C VAL A 295 40.13 -3.56 10.02
N GLY A 296 41.09 -4.00 9.19
CA GLY A 296 41.14 -3.70 7.75
C GLY A 296 40.13 -4.46 6.86
N LYS A 297 39.30 -5.37 7.41
CA LYS A 297 38.52 -6.34 6.61
C LYS A 297 37.04 -5.97 6.34
N TYR A 298 36.43 -5.01 7.03
CA TYR A 298 34.95 -4.90 7.04
C TYR A 298 34.38 -3.46 7.03
N PRO A 299 34.19 -2.83 5.85
CA PRO A 299 33.71 -1.44 5.74
C PRO A 299 32.18 -1.23 5.62
N ALA A 300 31.34 -2.28 5.50
CA ALA A 300 29.89 -2.16 5.24
C ALA A 300 29.03 -2.84 6.33
N ASN A 301 28.87 -2.17 7.48
CA ASN A 301 28.42 -2.77 8.75
C ASN A 301 26.90 -3.14 8.83
N ILE A 302 26.65 -4.23 9.55
CA ILE A 302 25.41 -4.97 9.81
C ILE A 302 24.37 -4.26 10.69
N ASP A 303 24.74 -3.22 11.45
CA ASP A 303 23.80 -2.48 12.31
C ASP A 303 22.64 -1.86 11.49
N ILE A 304 22.86 -1.58 10.19
CA ILE A 304 21.83 -1.13 9.24
C ILE A 304 20.88 -2.28 8.82
N LYS A 305 21.39 -3.52 8.67
CA LYS A 305 20.56 -4.67 8.28
C LYS A 305 19.55 -5.04 9.37
N ILE A 306 19.94 -4.93 10.65
CA ILE A 306 19.05 -5.19 11.78
C ILE A 306 17.94 -4.12 11.86
N MET A 307 18.22 -2.87 11.45
CA MET A 307 17.21 -1.82 11.35
C MET A 307 16.23 -2.07 10.20
N CYS A 308 16.67 -2.63 9.07
CA CYS A 308 15.78 -3.04 7.96
C CYS A 308 14.83 -4.19 8.34
N THR A 309 15.31 -5.17 9.12
CA THR A 309 14.50 -6.32 9.54
C THR A 309 13.30 -5.95 10.44
N VAL A 310 13.38 -4.82 11.14
CA VAL A 310 12.28 -4.26 11.93
C VAL A 310 11.19 -3.67 11.02
N GLY A 311 11.59 -3.00 9.93
CA GLY A 311 10.66 -2.49 8.92
C GLY A 311 9.89 -3.62 8.23
N GLU A 312 10.59 -4.71 7.88
CA GLU A 312 10.04 -5.90 7.21
C GLU A 312 8.95 -6.65 8.02
N ASN A 313 8.74 -6.34 9.31
CA ASN A 313 7.82 -7.10 10.19
C ASN A 313 6.78 -6.26 10.94
N LEU A 314 6.93 -4.93 10.91
CA LEU A 314 5.86 -3.99 11.28
C LEU A 314 4.64 -4.10 10.36
N GLU A 315 4.85 -4.62 9.15
CA GLU A 315 3.78 -4.92 8.20
C GLU A 315 2.65 -5.70 8.86
N SER A 316 2.93 -6.73 9.67
CA SER A 316 1.88 -7.53 10.33
C SER A 316 0.92 -6.73 11.24
N ILE A 317 1.46 -5.80 12.03
CA ILE A 317 0.69 -4.96 12.94
C ILE A 317 -0.15 -3.95 12.15
N VAL A 318 0.47 -3.28 11.18
CA VAL A 318 -0.19 -2.27 10.33
C VAL A 318 -1.16 -2.90 9.34
N HIS A 319 -0.91 -4.13 8.90
CA HIS A 319 -1.78 -4.91 8.05
C HIS A 319 -3.11 -5.19 8.75
N ARG A 320 -3.06 -5.59 10.03
CA ARG A 320 -4.29 -5.73 10.82
C ARG A 320 -4.96 -4.40 11.10
N TYR A 321 -4.19 -3.38 11.49
CA TYR A 321 -4.69 -2.07 11.91
C TYR A 321 -4.18 -0.93 10.98
N PRO A 322 -4.82 -0.70 9.82
CA PRO A 322 -4.32 0.22 8.78
C PRO A 322 -4.52 1.72 9.07
N HIS A 323 -4.98 2.08 10.27
CA HIS A 323 -5.26 3.48 10.66
C HIS A 323 -4.72 3.79 12.06
N MET A 324 -3.57 3.22 12.42
CA MET A 324 -2.98 3.43 13.73
C MET A 324 -2.46 4.84 13.93
N ASP A 325 -2.62 5.33 15.16
CA ASP A 325 -1.84 6.42 15.72
C ASP A 325 -0.59 5.82 16.40
N ILE A 326 0.57 6.06 15.79
CA ILE A 326 1.86 5.50 16.19
C ILE A 326 2.66 6.55 16.96
N LEU A 327 3.38 6.16 18.02
CA LEU A 327 4.36 7.00 18.70
C LEU A 327 5.70 6.29 18.83
N GLU A 328 6.79 6.94 18.46
CA GLU A 328 8.15 6.42 18.64
C GLU A 328 8.84 7.16 19.79
N ILE A 329 9.24 6.43 20.85
CA ILE A 329 9.99 6.95 21.99
C ILE A 329 11.48 6.93 21.64
N GLY A 330 12.16 8.07 21.82
CA GLY A 330 13.61 8.19 21.60
C GLY A 330 14.05 7.85 20.19
N ALA A 331 13.32 8.38 19.21
CA ALA A 331 13.60 8.17 17.79
C ALA A 331 15.00 8.68 17.36
N GLY A 332 15.62 9.57 18.15
CA GLY A 332 16.99 10.00 17.97
C GLY A 332 17.24 10.66 16.61
N THR A 333 18.13 10.07 15.83
CA THR A 333 18.44 10.53 14.45
C THR A 333 17.49 9.99 13.39
N GLY A 334 16.45 9.24 13.79
CA GLY A 334 15.42 8.68 12.92
C GLY A 334 15.86 7.42 12.15
N GLY A 335 16.85 6.67 12.65
CA GLY A 335 17.32 5.46 11.98
C GLY A 335 16.25 4.38 11.88
N ALA A 336 15.54 4.12 12.98
CA ALA A 336 14.41 3.18 12.99
C ALA A 336 13.25 3.75 12.17
N THR A 337 12.91 5.03 12.39
CA THR A 337 11.91 5.76 11.60
C THR A 337 12.14 5.64 10.09
N LYS A 338 13.38 5.73 9.58
CA LYS A 338 13.69 5.57 8.15
C LYS A 338 13.38 4.18 7.63
N ALA A 339 13.76 3.13 8.37
CA ALA A 339 13.47 1.76 7.98
C ALA A 339 11.96 1.47 7.99
N ILE A 340 11.27 1.99 9.01
CA ILE A 340 9.82 1.90 9.14
C ILE A 340 9.15 2.59 7.95
N MET A 341 9.54 3.83 7.65
CA MET A 341 8.95 4.61 6.56
C MET A 341 9.28 4.06 5.16
N ALA A 342 10.39 3.33 4.99
CA ALA A 342 10.76 2.70 3.73
C ALA A 342 9.82 1.54 3.35
N GLU A 343 9.32 0.80 4.35
CA GLU A 343 8.39 -0.31 4.14
C GLU A 343 6.91 0.14 4.22
N MET A 344 6.62 1.21 4.97
CA MET A 344 5.27 1.76 5.10
C MET A 344 4.84 2.67 3.93
N ILE A 345 5.53 2.63 2.78
CA ILE A 345 5.21 3.44 1.58
C ILE A 345 3.90 2.93 0.96
N GLY A 346 2.79 3.35 1.56
CA GLY A 346 1.43 2.93 1.20
C GLY A 346 0.33 3.58 2.06
N SER A 347 0.67 4.49 2.98
CA SER A 347 -0.27 5.32 3.76
C SER A 347 -1.11 4.62 4.84
N ALA A 348 -0.81 3.36 5.20
CA ALA A 348 -1.58 2.53 6.14
C ALA A 348 -1.45 2.91 7.63
N PHE A 349 -1.20 4.18 7.96
CA PHE A 349 -1.34 4.70 9.33
C PHE A 349 -2.02 6.06 9.33
N SER A 350 -2.66 6.40 10.44
CA SER A 350 -3.37 7.66 10.65
C SER A 350 -2.37 8.78 10.98
N SER A 351 -1.55 8.56 12.01
CA SER A 351 -0.52 9.50 12.45
C SER A 351 0.74 8.81 12.96
N TYR A 352 1.87 9.50 12.87
CA TYR A 352 3.15 9.05 13.42
C TYR A 352 3.78 10.16 14.26
N THR A 353 3.79 9.99 15.58
CA THR A 353 4.38 10.93 16.53
C THR A 353 5.85 10.58 16.76
N PHE A 354 6.75 11.32 16.13
CA PHE A 354 8.18 11.24 16.35
C PHE A 354 8.54 11.96 17.65
N THR A 355 9.14 11.25 18.60
CA THR A 355 9.53 11.84 19.89
C THR A 355 10.97 11.56 20.29
N ASP A 356 11.56 12.54 20.98
CA ASP A 356 12.86 12.42 21.64
C ASP A 356 12.91 13.42 22.81
N ILE A 357 13.85 13.24 23.75
CA ILE A 357 14.06 14.19 24.86
C ILE A 357 14.65 15.51 24.31
N SER A 358 15.39 15.45 23.19
CA SER A 358 16.06 16.60 22.58
C SER A 358 15.19 17.30 21.53
N ALA A 359 14.76 18.53 21.83
CA ALA A 359 14.07 19.40 20.86
C ALA A 359 14.89 19.65 19.58
N ALA A 360 16.22 19.68 19.69
CA ALA A 360 17.13 19.94 18.55
C ALA A 360 17.11 18.83 17.48
N LEU A 361 16.61 17.63 17.80
CA LEU A 361 16.47 16.53 16.85
C LEU A 361 15.17 16.64 16.03
N MET A 362 14.19 17.42 16.49
CA MET A 362 12.90 17.60 15.80
C MET A 362 13.06 18.34 14.47
N GLU A 363 13.82 19.43 14.45
CA GLU A 363 14.07 20.23 13.23
C GLU A 363 14.76 19.38 12.15
N LYS A 364 15.76 18.59 12.53
CA LYS A 364 16.45 17.68 11.61
C LYS A 364 15.55 16.56 11.10
N ALA A 365 14.64 16.05 11.93
CA ALA A 365 13.71 15.01 11.53
C ALA A 365 12.69 15.53 10.50
N GLN A 366 12.22 16.77 10.63
CA GLN A 366 11.34 17.41 9.64
C GLN A 366 11.97 17.50 8.26
N GLU A 367 13.27 17.79 8.18
CA GLU A 367 14.02 17.82 6.91
C GLU A 367 14.20 16.41 6.29
N LEU A 368 14.24 15.37 7.12
CA LEU A 368 14.48 13.98 6.68
C LEU A 368 13.22 13.29 6.14
N PHE A 369 12.02 13.74 6.53
CA PHE A 369 10.76 13.08 6.18
C PHE A 369 9.74 14.02 5.47
N PRO A 370 10.13 14.72 4.38
CA PRO A 370 9.25 15.71 3.73
C PRO A 370 8.03 15.09 3.03
N GLN A 371 8.09 13.79 2.71
CA GLN A 371 7.04 13.06 1.97
C GLN A 371 5.84 12.69 2.85
N VAL A 372 5.99 12.71 4.17
CA VAL A 372 4.98 12.22 5.15
C VAL A 372 4.69 13.23 6.27
N THR A 373 5.14 14.46 6.12
CA THR A 373 4.99 15.54 7.10
C THR A 373 3.53 15.84 7.45
N ASN A 374 2.59 15.57 6.53
CA ASN A 374 1.16 15.72 6.75
C ASN A 374 0.57 14.70 7.74
N LYS A 375 1.25 13.57 7.96
CA LYS A 375 0.86 12.53 8.93
C LYS A 375 1.82 12.44 10.12
N MET A 376 2.96 13.13 10.08
CA MET A 376 3.95 13.12 11.15
C MET A 376 3.78 14.29 12.12
N VAL A 377 3.84 13.99 13.41
CA VAL A 377 3.85 14.97 14.50
C VAL A 377 5.20 14.88 15.20
N PHE A 378 5.91 16.01 15.32
CA PHE A 378 7.19 16.08 16.02
C PHE A 378 6.98 16.72 17.39
N LYS A 379 7.25 15.97 18.46
CA LYS A 379 7.00 16.43 19.83
C LYS A 379 8.00 15.84 20.82
N THR A 380 8.48 16.64 21.77
CA THR A 380 9.42 16.15 22.79
C THR A 380 8.71 15.27 23.82
N LEU A 381 9.35 14.15 24.20
CA LEU A 381 8.89 13.24 25.24
C LEU A 381 10.05 12.81 26.14
N ASP A 382 9.91 13.04 27.43
CA ASP A 382 10.71 12.43 28.48
C ASP A 382 9.84 11.38 29.22
N ILE A 383 10.05 10.11 28.88
CA ILE A 383 9.25 8.99 29.40
C ILE A 383 9.47 8.76 30.91
N GLU A 384 10.48 9.38 31.52
CA GLU A 384 10.71 9.29 32.97
C GLU A 384 9.82 10.26 33.77
N LYS A 385 9.08 11.14 33.10
CA LYS A 385 8.17 12.13 33.69
C LYS A 385 6.71 11.78 33.37
N ASP A 386 5.79 12.41 34.10
CA ASP A 386 4.36 12.28 33.83
C ASP A 386 4.04 12.70 32.39
N VAL A 387 3.38 11.82 31.64
CA VAL A 387 3.07 12.06 30.22
C VAL A 387 1.98 13.10 30.00
N VAL A 388 1.05 13.25 30.95
CA VAL A 388 -0.06 14.21 30.87
C VAL A 388 0.44 15.63 31.11
N ASP A 389 1.36 15.82 32.06
CA ASP A 389 2.02 17.11 32.30
C ASP A 389 2.83 17.59 31.07
N GLN A 390 3.26 16.65 30.21
CA GLN A 390 3.92 16.92 28.93
C GLN A 390 2.93 17.13 27.77
N GLY A 391 1.63 17.20 28.07
CA GLY A 391 0.55 17.47 27.12
C GLY A 391 0.21 16.29 26.22
N TYR A 392 0.51 15.05 26.62
CA TYR A 392 0.03 13.85 25.93
C TYR A 392 -1.32 13.43 26.50
N GLN A 393 -2.15 12.85 25.64
CA GLN A 393 -3.41 12.26 26.05
C GLN A 393 -3.18 10.79 26.44
N GLU A 394 -3.79 10.36 27.54
CA GLU A 394 -3.76 8.95 27.92
C GLU A 394 -4.59 8.11 26.95
N HIS A 395 -4.15 6.90 26.70
CA HIS A 395 -4.84 5.91 25.87
C HIS A 395 -5.20 6.46 24.48
N SER A 396 -4.27 7.19 23.85
CA SER A 396 -4.48 7.79 22.53
C SER A 396 -3.73 7.08 21.41
N TYR A 397 -2.71 6.29 21.73
CA TYR A 397 -1.88 5.61 20.73
C TYR A 397 -2.24 4.14 20.59
N ASP A 398 -2.19 3.65 19.35
CA ASP A 398 -2.43 2.25 19.00
C ASP A 398 -1.14 1.42 19.03
N LEU A 399 -0.01 2.05 18.67
CA LEU A 399 1.31 1.43 18.66
C LEU A 399 2.34 2.40 19.25
N ILE A 400 3.16 1.89 20.16
CA ILE A 400 4.37 2.58 20.63
C ILE A 400 5.59 1.77 20.22
N ILE A 401 6.59 2.46 19.68
CA ILE A 401 7.87 1.89 19.29
C ILE A 401 8.96 2.44 20.22
N GLY A 402 9.70 1.55 20.89
CA GLY A 402 10.87 1.88 21.68
C GLY A 402 12.11 1.26 21.07
N SER A 403 12.91 2.04 20.34
CA SER A 403 14.11 1.56 19.67
C SER A 403 15.37 1.90 20.46
N MET A 404 15.95 0.93 21.18
CA MET A 404 17.20 1.09 21.94
C MET A 404 17.16 2.29 22.90
N VAL A 405 16.05 2.46 23.62
CA VAL A 405 15.77 3.67 24.40
C VAL A 405 15.34 3.38 25.83
N LEU A 406 14.52 2.36 26.08
CA LEU A 406 13.91 2.19 27.41
C LEU A 406 14.96 1.74 28.43
N HIS A 407 15.97 0.99 27.98
CA HIS A 407 17.14 0.66 28.81
C HIS A 407 17.89 1.91 29.33
N ALA A 408 17.82 3.04 28.61
CA ALA A 408 18.48 4.29 28.96
C ALA A 408 17.62 5.18 29.88
N THR A 409 16.88 4.58 30.81
CA THR A 409 16.07 5.25 31.85
C THR A 409 16.48 4.78 33.24
N LYS A 410 16.16 5.53 34.30
CA LYS A 410 16.58 5.20 35.68
C LYS A 410 15.81 4.04 36.29
N ASN A 411 14.55 3.86 35.88
CA ASN A 411 13.67 2.87 36.47
C ASN A 411 12.73 2.30 35.39
N LEU A 412 12.96 1.04 35.00
CA LEU A 412 12.18 0.40 33.94
C LEU A 412 10.70 0.20 34.31
N ASP A 413 10.39 -0.08 35.58
CA ASP A 413 8.99 -0.23 36.02
C ASP A 413 8.20 1.05 35.77
N LYS A 414 8.73 2.21 36.19
CA LYS A 414 8.10 3.51 35.96
C LYS A 414 8.00 3.85 34.47
N THR A 415 9.09 3.64 33.72
CA THR A 415 9.13 3.88 32.28
C THR A 415 8.03 3.12 31.55
N LEU A 416 7.85 1.83 31.86
CA LEU A 416 6.83 1.00 31.24
C LEU A 416 5.42 1.39 31.71
N GLN A 417 5.23 1.82 32.96
CA GLN A 417 3.96 2.34 33.45
C GLN A 417 3.53 3.61 32.69
N GLU A 418 4.44 4.58 32.49
CA GLU A 418 4.15 5.78 31.68
C GLU A 418 3.90 5.42 30.21
N THR A 419 4.65 4.47 29.67
CA THR A 419 4.42 3.95 28.31
C THR A 419 3.02 3.33 28.17
N ARG A 420 2.59 2.54 29.17
CA ARG A 420 1.27 1.92 29.20
C ARG A 420 0.15 2.95 29.23
N ARG A 421 0.34 4.09 29.90
CA ARG A 421 -0.66 5.18 29.99
C ARG A 421 -0.92 5.83 28.63
N LEU A 422 0.07 5.87 27.74
CA LEU A 422 -0.08 6.40 26.39
C LEU A 422 -0.84 5.44 25.44
N LEU A 423 -0.69 4.13 25.63
CA LEU A 423 -1.32 3.10 24.79
C LEU A 423 -2.80 2.89 25.13
N LYS A 424 -3.63 2.79 24.10
CA LYS A 424 -5.00 2.25 24.22
C LYS A 424 -4.94 0.83 24.77
N PRO A 425 -5.94 0.37 25.53
CA PRO A 425 -6.13 -1.06 25.74
C PRO A 425 -6.14 -1.80 24.39
N GLY A 426 -5.42 -2.90 24.27
CA GLY A 426 -5.21 -3.63 23.02
C GLY A 426 -4.10 -3.06 22.14
N GLY A 427 -3.58 -1.86 22.46
CA GLY A 427 -2.46 -1.25 21.75
C GLY A 427 -1.17 -2.07 21.91
N TYR A 428 -0.24 -1.95 20.98
CA TYR A 428 1.01 -2.70 20.98
C TYR A 428 2.20 -1.84 21.41
N LEU A 429 3.09 -2.42 22.21
CA LEU A 429 4.43 -1.92 22.45
C LEU A 429 5.42 -2.80 21.69
N LEU A 430 6.14 -2.20 20.75
CA LEU A 430 7.23 -2.83 20.01
C LEU A 430 8.56 -2.31 20.55
N LEU A 431 9.38 -3.21 21.09
CA LEU A 431 10.69 -2.89 21.65
C LEU A 431 11.79 -3.48 20.79
N ILE A 432 12.84 -2.70 20.59
CA ILE A 432 14.12 -3.18 20.07
C ILE A 432 15.13 -2.96 21.18
N GLU A 433 15.51 -4.03 21.86
CA GLU A 433 16.30 -3.92 23.08
C GLU A 433 17.39 -4.97 23.13
N LEU A 434 18.46 -4.66 23.88
CA LEU A 434 19.51 -5.61 24.18
C LEU A 434 19.04 -6.54 25.30
N ILE A 435 18.96 -7.84 24.99
CA ILE A 435 18.48 -8.85 25.95
C ILE A 435 19.62 -9.63 26.64
N SER A 436 20.87 -9.32 26.30
CA SER A 436 22.05 -9.97 26.84
C SER A 436 23.07 -8.97 27.36
N LYS A 437 23.60 -9.27 28.54
CA LYS A 437 24.73 -8.56 29.17
C LYS A 437 26.09 -9.13 28.79
N ASP A 438 26.12 -10.28 28.13
CA ASP A 438 27.34 -11.03 27.84
C ASP A 438 28.06 -10.52 26.58
N VAL A 439 27.35 -9.73 25.76
CA VAL A 439 27.89 -9.09 24.54
C VAL A 439 28.69 -7.84 24.95
N VAL A 440 30.01 -7.93 24.87
CA VAL A 440 30.93 -6.93 25.42
C VAL A 440 31.12 -5.77 24.44
N ARG A 441 31.10 -6.02 23.12
CA ARG A 441 31.35 -4.98 22.10
C ARG A 441 30.34 -3.82 22.15
N THR A 442 29.06 -4.12 22.32
CA THR A 442 28.01 -3.08 22.33
C THR A 442 28.15 -2.24 23.59
N GLY A 443 28.38 -2.89 24.73
CA GLY A 443 28.68 -2.17 25.98
C GLY A 443 29.94 -1.32 25.86
N PHE A 444 31.00 -1.79 25.20
CA PHE A 444 32.25 -1.04 25.03
C PHE A 444 32.00 0.26 24.29
N THR A 445 31.35 0.17 23.12
CA THR A 445 31.03 1.31 22.26
C THR A 445 30.19 2.35 22.99
N MET A 446 29.21 1.91 23.80
CA MET A 446 28.27 2.81 24.47
C MET A 446 28.72 3.29 25.86
N SER A 447 29.73 2.64 26.45
CA SER A 447 30.13 2.84 27.85
C SER A 447 30.54 4.26 28.24
N GLY A 448 30.99 5.07 27.27
CA GLY A 448 31.33 6.48 27.51
C GLY A 448 30.11 7.40 27.71
N LEU A 449 28.89 6.92 27.42
CA LEU A 449 27.67 7.71 27.46
C LEU A 449 27.03 7.65 28.85
N SER A 450 26.64 8.81 29.42
CA SER A 450 25.99 8.85 30.73
C SER A 450 24.65 8.11 30.78
N GLY A 451 23.90 8.12 29.67
CA GLY A 451 22.61 7.43 29.55
C GLY A 451 22.70 5.90 29.76
N TRP A 452 23.85 5.31 29.43
CA TRP A 452 24.09 3.87 29.53
C TRP A 452 24.06 3.34 30.98
N TRP A 453 24.24 4.23 31.96
CA TRP A 453 24.44 3.87 33.37
C TRP A 453 23.30 4.30 34.28
N LEU A 454 22.21 4.84 33.72
CA LEU A 454 21.09 5.39 34.52
C LEU A 454 20.39 4.35 35.40
N GLY A 455 20.40 3.07 34.99
CA GLY A 455 19.81 1.97 35.73
C GLY A 455 20.62 1.46 36.93
N GLN A 456 21.76 2.07 37.28
CA GLN A 456 22.59 1.55 38.37
C GLN A 456 21.83 1.41 39.71
N ASP A 457 20.80 2.23 39.94
CA ASP A 457 20.03 2.25 41.19
C ASP A 457 18.87 1.24 41.21
N ASP A 458 18.48 0.65 40.07
CA ASP A 458 17.44 -0.40 39.97
C ASP A 458 18.02 -1.82 39.83
N GLY A 459 19.33 -1.96 40.08
CA GLY A 459 20.08 -3.23 40.04
C GLY A 459 20.87 -3.46 38.75
N ARG A 460 20.76 -2.57 37.76
CA ARG A 460 21.49 -2.62 36.47
C ARG A 460 22.89 -2.00 36.56
N HIS A 461 23.67 -2.44 37.54
CA HIS A 461 24.99 -1.84 37.87
C HIS A 461 26.06 -1.96 36.78
N TYR A 462 26.06 -3.06 36.04
CA TYR A 462 27.14 -3.42 35.11
C TYR A 462 26.70 -3.41 33.64
N SER A 463 25.42 -3.17 33.37
CA SER A 463 24.85 -3.13 32.03
C SER A 463 23.41 -2.64 32.15
N PRO A 464 22.91 -1.78 31.23
CA PRO A 464 21.51 -1.39 31.21
C PRO A 464 20.58 -2.50 30.69
N CYS A 465 21.16 -3.57 30.12
CA CYS A 465 20.43 -4.70 29.54
C CYS A 465 19.78 -5.57 30.63
N VAL A 466 18.60 -6.09 30.34
CA VAL A 466 17.92 -7.11 31.16
C VAL A 466 17.55 -8.30 30.29
N THR A 467 17.44 -9.49 30.89
CA THR A 467 17.09 -10.72 30.17
C THR A 467 15.66 -10.65 29.65
N SER A 468 15.33 -11.42 28.62
CA SER A 468 13.95 -11.60 28.14
C SER A 468 12.97 -12.00 29.25
N THR A 469 13.41 -12.86 30.18
CA THR A 469 12.63 -13.24 31.37
C THR A 469 12.32 -12.06 32.29
N LYS A 470 13.28 -11.13 32.48
CA LYS A 470 13.07 -9.93 33.28
C LYS A 470 12.19 -8.93 32.54
N TRP A 471 12.36 -8.76 31.22
CA TRP A 471 11.45 -7.99 30.37
C TRP A 471 10.01 -8.49 30.48
N HIS A 472 9.79 -9.81 30.38
CA HIS A 472 8.47 -10.42 30.53
C HIS A 472 7.82 -10.04 31.87
N GLN A 473 8.56 -10.14 32.98
CA GLN A 473 8.06 -9.76 34.31
C GLN A 473 7.76 -8.26 34.44
N LEU A 474 8.62 -7.41 33.90
CA LEU A 474 8.45 -5.95 33.92
C LEU A 474 7.21 -5.53 33.11
N LEU A 475 7.03 -6.12 31.92
CA LEU A 475 5.85 -5.89 31.06
C LEU A 475 4.55 -6.31 31.76
N LEU A 476 4.52 -7.51 32.35
CA LEU A 476 3.36 -7.96 33.15
C LEU A 476 3.05 -6.99 34.29
N GLY A 477 4.07 -6.58 35.05
CA GLY A 477 3.93 -5.66 36.18
C GLY A 477 3.44 -4.27 35.79
N ALA A 478 3.67 -3.84 34.54
CA ALA A 478 3.25 -2.55 34.02
C ALA A 478 1.87 -2.58 33.32
N GLY A 479 1.16 -3.72 33.30
CA GLY A 479 -0.16 -3.83 32.67
C GLY A 479 -0.12 -4.16 31.17
N PHE A 480 0.92 -4.87 30.74
CA PHE A 480 0.99 -5.53 29.43
C PHE A 480 0.79 -7.06 29.57
N SER A 481 0.63 -7.76 28.45
CA SER A 481 0.48 -9.23 28.39
C SER A 481 1.77 -10.01 28.70
N GLY A 482 2.88 -9.31 28.93
CA GLY A 482 4.22 -9.90 28.92
C GLY A 482 4.80 -9.90 27.51
N ILE A 483 5.71 -10.82 27.20
CA ILE A 483 6.24 -10.98 25.84
C ILE A 483 5.26 -11.86 25.05
N ASP A 484 4.55 -11.28 24.09
CA ASP A 484 3.67 -12.03 23.18
C ASP A 484 4.50 -12.73 22.11
N THR A 485 5.52 -12.04 21.60
CA THR A 485 6.50 -12.61 20.69
C THR A 485 7.86 -11.92 20.84
N ILE A 486 8.92 -12.68 20.59
CA ILE A 486 10.32 -12.21 20.59
C ILE A 486 11.10 -12.88 19.46
N THR A 487 12.03 -12.15 18.84
CA THR A 487 12.98 -12.75 17.90
C THR A 487 13.70 -13.92 18.56
N PRO A 488 13.90 -15.06 17.86
CA PRO A 488 14.60 -16.21 18.40
C PRO A 488 15.93 -15.81 19.06
N GLU A 489 16.15 -16.27 20.29
CA GLU A 489 17.39 -16.06 21.06
C GLU A 489 18.54 -16.94 20.56
N VAL A 490 18.65 -17.07 19.24
CA VAL A 490 19.73 -17.75 18.54
C VAL A 490 20.62 -16.68 17.92
N ASP A 491 21.92 -16.95 17.83
CA ASP A 491 22.87 -16.00 17.26
C ASP A 491 22.95 -14.64 18.01
N ILE A 492 22.74 -14.65 19.33
CA ILE A 492 22.83 -13.46 20.21
C ILE A 492 24.15 -12.70 20.03
N LEU A 493 25.24 -13.43 19.77
CA LEU A 493 26.55 -12.83 19.56
C LEU A 493 26.53 -11.90 18.32
N PRO A 494 26.21 -12.36 17.10
CA PRO A 494 26.11 -11.47 15.94
C PRO A 494 24.88 -10.54 15.94
N ARG A 495 23.78 -10.92 16.60
CA ARG A 495 22.51 -10.17 16.65
C ARG A 495 22.10 -9.93 18.11
N PRO A 496 22.65 -8.91 18.77
CA PRO A 496 22.48 -8.71 20.22
C PRO A 496 21.18 -8.01 20.59
N ALA A 497 20.54 -7.37 19.60
CA ALA A 497 19.23 -6.75 19.71
C ALA A 497 18.14 -7.78 19.46
N SER A 498 17.05 -7.71 20.22
CA SER A 498 15.85 -8.49 19.98
C SER A 498 14.67 -7.57 19.76
N VAL A 499 13.81 -7.98 18.83
CA VAL A 499 12.49 -7.36 18.64
C VAL A 499 11.51 -8.08 19.52
N ILE A 500 10.83 -7.34 20.39
CA ILE A 500 9.84 -7.83 21.36
C ILE A 500 8.53 -7.10 21.08
N ALA A 501 7.43 -7.82 20.96
CA ALA A 501 6.10 -7.23 20.94
C ALA A 501 5.31 -7.64 22.19
N SER A 502 4.55 -6.68 22.72
CA SER A 502 3.75 -6.83 23.93
C SER A 502 2.47 -6.01 23.81
N GLN A 503 1.32 -6.60 24.11
CA GLN A 503 0.03 -5.92 24.04
C GLN A 503 -0.31 -5.27 25.39
N ALA A 504 -0.81 -4.04 25.34
CA ALA A 504 -1.37 -3.33 26.48
C ALA A 504 -2.68 -4.01 26.90
N VAL A 505 -2.73 -4.61 28.09
CA VAL A 505 -3.90 -5.38 28.52
C VAL A 505 -4.79 -4.59 29.48
N ASP A 506 -6.08 -4.90 29.41
CA ASP A 506 -7.06 -4.68 30.45
C ASP A 506 -7.95 -5.93 30.53
N ARG A 507 -8.97 -5.92 31.39
CA ARG A 507 -9.91 -7.04 31.55
C ARG A 507 -10.55 -7.47 30.21
N ARG A 508 -10.87 -6.53 29.32
CA ARG A 508 -11.54 -6.82 28.04
C ARG A 508 -10.56 -7.44 27.05
N VAL A 509 -9.35 -6.90 26.97
CA VAL A 509 -8.28 -7.43 26.11
C VAL A 509 -7.90 -8.86 26.50
N SER A 510 -7.81 -9.15 27.81
CA SER A 510 -7.51 -10.50 28.29
C SER A 510 -8.58 -11.53 27.85
N VAL A 511 -9.86 -11.16 27.91
CA VAL A 511 -10.97 -12.01 27.43
C VAL A 511 -10.85 -12.26 25.92
N ILE A 512 -10.53 -11.21 25.15
CA ILE A 512 -10.36 -11.33 23.70
C ILE A 512 -9.17 -12.23 23.35
N GLN A 513 -8.03 -12.09 24.04
CA GLN A 513 -6.85 -12.90 23.77
C GLN A 513 -7.05 -14.37 24.18
N GLN A 514 -7.55 -14.61 25.40
CA GLN A 514 -7.62 -15.93 26.01
C GLN A 514 -9.05 -16.26 26.48
N PRO A 515 -10.04 -16.30 25.57
CA PRO A 515 -11.45 -16.38 25.95
C PRO A 515 -11.78 -17.61 26.80
N LEU A 516 -11.14 -18.76 26.51
CA LEU A 516 -11.31 -20.01 27.26
C LEU A 516 -10.91 -19.91 28.75
N MET A 517 -10.07 -18.95 29.11
CA MET A 517 -9.62 -18.71 30.49
C MET A 517 -10.54 -17.73 31.25
N HIS A 518 -11.45 -17.05 30.57
CA HIS A 518 -12.26 -15.96 31.10
C HIS A 518 -13.78 -16.20 30.94
N ALA A 519 -14.23 -17.38 31.35
CA ALA A 519 -15.63 -17.79 31.18
C ALA A 519 -16.63 -16.89 31.93
N HIS A 520 -16.28 -16.43 33.14
CA HIS A 520 -17.15 -15.57 33.93
C HIS A 520 -17.41 -14.22 33.24
N GLU A 521 -16.35 -13.58 32.72
CA GLU A 521 -16.43 -12.35 31.93
C GLU A 521 -17.25 -12.55 30.66
N SER A 522 -17.05 -13.66 29.95
CA SER A 522 -17.74 -13.96 28.69
C SER A 522 -19.24 -14.21 28.89
N ASN A 523 -19.63 -14.90 29.98
CA ASN A 523 -21.03 -15.15 30.31
C ASN A 523 -21.78 -13.86 30.73
N ALA A 524 -21.09 -12.85 31.26
CA ALA A 524 -21.71 -11.63 31.76
C ALA A 524 -22.20 -10.66 30.67
N VAL A 525 -21.81 -10.86 29.39
CA VAL A 525 -22.00 -9.91 28.27
C VAL A 525 -22.83 -10.56 27.14
N SER A 526 -23.82 -11.39 27.49
CA SER A 526 -24.43 -12.34 26.55
C SER A 526 -25.70 -11.78 25.88
N ALA A 527 -25.56 -11.09 24.74
CA ALA A 527 -26.70 -10.66 23.91
C ALA A 527 -27.43 -11.83 23.22
N ASP A 528 -26.80 -13.01 23.20
CA ASP A 528 -27.32 -14.27 22.65
C ASP A 528 -28.32 -15.00 23.58
N ASN A 529 -28.59 -14.47 24.78
CA ASN A 529 -29.35 -15.15 25.84
C ASN A 529 -28.85 -16.58 26.16
N GLY A 530 -27.60 -16.89 25.79
CA GLY A 530 -27.02 -18.22 25.89
C GLY A 530 -27.50 -19.25 24.86
N ASP A 531 -28.17 -18.87 23.77
CA ASP A 531 -28.61 -19.82 22.72
C ASP A 531 -27.50 -20.07 21.69
N LEU A 532 -26.98 -21.30 21.63
CA LEU A 532 -25.97 -21.76 20.68
C LEU A 532 -26.51 -22.87 19.79
N VAL A 533 -26.55 -22.62 18.49
CA VAL A 533 -26.89 -23.59 17.46
C VAL A 533 -25.62 -24.12 16.82
N ILE A 534 -25.46 -25.43 16.74
CA ILE A 534 -24.35 -26.10 16.03
C ILE A 534 -24.93 -26.86 14.84
N ILE A 535 -24.41 -26.60 13.65
CA ILE A 535 -24.88 -27.22 12.40
C ILE A 535 -23.72 -27.99 11.77
N GLY A 536 -23.92 -29.26 11.45
CA GLY A 536 -22.93 -30.16 10.89
C GLY A 536 -22.67 -31.40 11.76
N GLY A 537 -21.80 -32.29 11.30
CA GLY A 537 -21.51 -33.57 11.94
C GLY A 537 -21.87 -34.79 11.07
N GLN A 538 -21.89 -34.63 9.75
CA GLN A 538 -22.12 -35.77 8.83
C GLN A 538 -20.86 -36.60 8.59
N SER A 539 -19.68 -36.03 8.84
CA SER A 539 -18.40 -36.72 8.78
C SER A 539 -17.83 -37.03 10.18
N LEU A 540 -17.00 -38.08 10.28
CA LEU A 540 -16.29 -38.41 11.52
C LEU A 540 -15.41 -37.25 12.00
N THR A 541 -14.78 -36.53 11.08
CA THR A 541 -13.93 -35.37 11.38
C THR A 541 -14.72 -34.29 12.11
N THR A 542 -15.89 -33.92 11.58
CA THR A 542 -16.74 -32.87 12.16
C THR A 542 -17.37 -33.31 13.49
N VAL A 543 -17.76 -34.58 13.64
CA VAL A 543 -18.28 -35.09 14.92
C VAL A 543 -17.23 -35.00 16.03
N LEU A 544 -16.00 -35.47 15.76
CA LEU A 544 -14.91 -35.40 16.74
C LEU A 544 -14.51 -33.95 17.08
N LEU A 545 -14.61 -33.05 16.10
CA LEU A 545 -14.41 -31.62 16.29
C LEU A 545 -15.46 -31.03 17.24
N ILE A 546 -16.75 -31.31 16.99
CA ILE A 546 -17.86 -30.85 17.82
C ILE A 546 -17.70 -31.35 19.26
N ASP A 547 -17.39 -32.63 19.47
CA ASP A 547 -17.23 -33.19 20.82
C ASP A 547 -16.10 -32.50 21.58
N THR A 548 -14.98 -32.21 20.91
CA THR A 548 -13.86 -31.47 21.52
C THR A 548 -14.23 -30.03 21.85
N ILE A 549 -14.95 -29.33 20.96
CA ILE A 549 -15.46 -27.96 21.22
C ILE A 549 -16.40 -27.95 22.43
N MET A 550 -17.21 -28.99 22.57
CA MET A 550 -18.17 -29.15 23.66
C MET A 550 -17.50 -29.38 25.02
N ASP A 551 -16.38 -30.08 25.04
CA ASP A 551 -15.55 -30.20 26.23
C ASP A 551 -14.88 -28.87 26.59
N LEU A 552 -14.38 -28.13 25.60
CA LEU A 552 -13.75 -26.82 25.81
C LEU A 552 -14.75 -25.78 26.34
N LYS A 553 -15.99 -25.79 25.84
CA LYS A 553 -17.03 -24.83 26.23
C LYS A 553 -17.70 -25.14 27.58
N ARG A 554 -17.35 -26.22 28.28
CA ARG A 554 -18.07 -26.70 29.49
C ARG A 554 -18.32 -25.65 30.59
N HIS A 555 -17.50 -24.61 30.68
CA HIS A 555 -17.64 -23.53 31.67
C HIS A 555 -18.46 -22.33 31.17
N PHE A 556 -18.96 -22.37 29.93
CA PHE A 556 -19.74 -21.31 29.29
C PHE A 556 -21.23 -21.67 29.29
N GLU A 557 -22.05 -20.69 29.65
CA GLU A 557 -23.50 -20.85 29.80
C GLU A 557 -24.17 -20.81 28.42
N PHE A 558 -24.27 -21.98 27.81
CA PHE A 558 -24.97 -22.20 26.53
C PHE A 558 -26.06 -23.26 26.66
N GLN A 559 -27.27 -22.92 26.25
CA GLN A 559 -28.32 -23.80 25.76
C GLN A 559 -27.94 -24.23 24.34
N ILE A 560 -27.91 -25.54 24.06
CA ILE A 560 -27.36 -26.03 22.78
C ILE A 560 -28.42 -26.75 21.98
N THR A 561 -28.59 -26.30 20.74
CA THR A 561 -29.38 -26.98 19.72
C THR A 561 -28.42 -27.49 18.64
N ARG A 562 -28.58 -28.76 18.22
CA ARG A 562 -27.73 -29.35 17.19
C ARG A 562 -28.54 -29.83 16.01
N PHE A 563 -28.03 -29.57 14.80
CA PHE A 563 -28.56 -30.06 13.53
C PHE A 563 -27.45 -30.76 12.77
N LEU A 564 -27.72 -31.93 12.19
CA LEU A 564 -26.70 -32.67 11.42
C LEU A 564 -26.51 -32.06 10.02
N ALA A 565 -27.58 -31.49 9.46
CA ALA A 565 -27.60 -30.89 8.14
C ALA A 565 -28.16 -29.46 8.20
N LEU A 566 -27.82 -28.62 7.22
CA LEU A 566 -28.32 -27.25 7.17
C LEU A 566 -29.83 -27.23 6.94
N GLU A 567 -30.34 -28.17 6.15
CA GLU A 567 -31.74 -28.31 5.72
C GLU A 567 -32.71 -28.58 6.88
N GLU A 568 -32.20 -29.00 8.05
CA GLU A 568 -32.99 -29.18 9.28
C GLU A 568 -33.38 -27.82 9.91
N LEU A 569 -32.74 -26.74 9.47
CA LEU A 569 -32.94 -25.39 10.00
C LEU A 569 -34.24 -24.76 9.48
N THR A 570 -35.20 -24.62 10.40
CA THR A 570 -36.47 -23.93 10.15
C THR A 570 -36.58 -22.65 10.98
N ASP A 571 -37.39 -21.69 10.55
CA ASP A 571 -37.46 -20.38 11.23
C ASP A 571 -37.93 -20.49 12.70
N ALA A 572 -38.78 -21.47 13.02
CA ALA A 572 -39.23 -21.74 14.38
C ALA A 572 -38.18 -22.45 15.28
N SER A 573 -37.05 -22.87 14.70
CA SER A 573 -36.07 -23.72 15.38
C SER A 573 -34.92 -22.97 16.05
N ILE A 574 -34.80 -21.65 15.82
CA ILE A 574 -33.65 -20.85 16.27
C ILE A 574 -34.11 -19.46 16.75
N SER A 575 -33.58 -19.01 17.89
CA SER A 575 -33.83 -17.65 18.39
C SER A 575 -33.35 -16.56 17.42
N ALA A 576 -34.02 -15.40 17.42
CA ALA A 576 -33.67 -14.24 16.60
C ALA A 576 -32.28 -13.65 16.92
N THR A 577 -31.69 -13.99 18.07
CA THR A 577 -30.36 -13.52 18.51
C THR A 577 -29.36 -14.67 18.69
N ALA A 578 -29.69 -15.87 18.23
CA ALA A 578 -28.86 -17.06 18.46
C ALA A 578 -27.44 -16.89 17.91
N MET A 579 -26.50 -17.54 18.59
CA MET A 579 -25.16 -17.78 18.07
C MET A 579 -25.17 -19.07 17.26
N ILE A 580 -24.66 -19.04 16.03
CA ILE A 580 -24.64 -20.19 15.12
C ILE A 580 -23.19 -20.57 14.81
N LEU A 581 -22.81 -21.81 15.11
CA LEU A 581 -21.59 -22.45 14.64
C LEU A 581 -21.94 -23.38 13.47
N ASN A 582 -21.65 -22.93 12.25
CA ASN A 582 -21.92 -23.69 11.03
C ASN A 582 -20.64 -24.40 10.56
N LEU A 583 -20.61 -25.73 10.72
CA LEU A 583 -19.51 -26.62 10.34
C LEU A 583 -19.81 -27.43 9.07
N THR A 584 -20.92 -27.15 8.39
CA THR A 584 -21.34 -27.90 7.19
C THR A 584 -20.28 -27.86 6.08
N GLY A 585 -19.47 -26.80 6.03
CA GLY A 585 -18.37 -26.70 5.09
C GLY A 585 -17.29 -27.79 5.26
N LEU A 586 -17.13 -28.34 6.47
CA LEU A 586 -16.20 -29.43 6.73
C LEU A 586 -16.75 -30.82 6.35
N ASP A 587 -18.07 -30.94 6.24
CA ASP A 587 -18.73 -32.18 5.83
C ASP A 587 -18.83 -32.25 4.30
N ARG A 588 -19.41 -31.22 3.69
CA ARG A 588 -19.55 -31.08 2.24
C ARG A 588 -19.79 -29.61 1.86
N PRO A 589 -19.06 -29.05 0.88
CA PRO A 589 -19.35 -27.71 0.36
C PRO A 589 -20.81 -27.59 -0.13
N ILE A 590 -21.59 -26.66 0.44
CA ILE A 590 -23.02 -26.51 0.09
C ILE A 590 -23.22 -26.19 -1.39
N PHE A 591 -22.35 -25.39 -1.99
CA PHE A 591 -22.43 -25.04 -3.40
C PHE A 591 -22.01 -26.16 -4.36
N SER A 592 -21.50 -27.28 -3.85
CA SER A 592 -21.27 -28.46 -4.69
C SER A 592 -22.58 -29.09 -5.18
N ASP A 593 -23.69 -28.87 -4.46
CA ASP A 593 -25.00 -29.46 -4.72
C ASP A 593 -26.09 -28.69 -3.96
N VAL A 594 -26.40 -27.48 -4.46
CA VAL A 594 -27.39 -26.61 -3.84
C VAL A 594 -28.81 -27.07 -4.20
N THR A 595 -29.69 -27.11 -3.21
CA THR A 595 -31.11 -27.48 -3.33
C THR A 595 -31.99 -26.32 -2.89
N ASP A 596 -33.28 -26.36 -3.23
CA ASP A 596 -34.22 -25.34 -2.76
C ASP A 596 -34.33 -25.34 -1.23
N GLU A 597 -34.22 -26.51 -0.60
CA GLU A 597 -34.20 -26.68 0.86
C GLU A 597 -32.95 -26.06 1.49
N SER A 598 -31.77 -26.31 0.90
CA SER A 598 -30.52 -25.76 1.44
C SER A 598 -30.45 -24.24 1.27
N LEU A 599 -30.97 -23.70 0.15
CA LEU A 599 -31.09 -22.26 -0.04
C LEU A 599 -32.07 -21.62 0.96
N ARG A 600 -33.24 -22.23 1.18
CA ARG A 600 -34.20 -21.77 2.21
C ARG A 600 -33.59 -21.81 3.61
N ALA A 601 -32.79 -22.83 3.91
CA ALA A 601 -32.11 -22.92 5.19
C ALA A 601 -31.03 -21.85 5.37
N ILE A 602 -30.28 -21.49 4.31
CA ILE A 602 -29.37 -20.33 4.34
C ILE A 602 -30.15 -19.04 4.62
N GLN A 603 -31.27 -18.82 3.91
CA GLN A 603 -32.13 -17.65 4.12
C GLN A 603 -32.60 -17.58 5.57
N ASN A 604 -33.13 -18.69 6.09
CA ASN A 604 -33.55 -18.77 7.48
C ASN A 604 -32.38 -18.50 8.42
N MET A 605 -31.17 -19.03 8.18
CA MET A 605 -30.00 -18.86 9.04
C MET A 605 -29.58 -17.39 9.19
N VAL A 606 -29.68 -16.61 8.10
CA VAL A 606 -29.23 -15.20 8.05
C VAL A 606 -30.35 -14.19 8.30
N ASP A 607 -31.60 -14.66 8.46
CA ASP A 607 -32.72 -13.85 8.92
C ASP A 607 -32.50 -13.46 10.40
N TYR A 608 -32.93 -12.27 10.81
CA TYR A 608 -32.75 -11.69 12.16
C TYR A 608 -31.32 -11.30 12.57
N GLN A 609 -31.16 -10.76 13.79
CA GLN A 609 -29.90 -10.24 14.33
C GLN A 609 -29.03 -11.35 14.96
N ARG A 610 -28.63 -12.33 14.15
CA ARG A 610 -27.84 -13.48 14.61
C ARG A 610 -26.33 -13.27 14.45
N THR A 611 -25.56 -14.04 15.20
CA THR A 611 -24.08 -14.09 15.05
C THR A 611 -23.67 -15.47 14.56
N ILE A 612 -23.01 -15.55 13.41
CA ILE A 612 -22.71 -16.77 12.69
C ILE A 612 -21.19 -16.90 12.54
N LEU A 613 -20.63 -17.99 13.05
CA LEU A 613 -19.30 -18.48 12.70
C LEU A 613 -19.46 -19.60 11.68
N TRP A 614 -19.09 -19.35 10.44
CA TRP A 614 -19.08 -20.33 9.36
C TRP A 614 -17.65 -20.84 9.18
N VAL A 615 -17.44 -22.11 9.49
CA VAL A 615 -16.14 -22.76 9.34
C VAL A 615 -16.07 -23.40 7.95
N ALA A 616 -15.06 -23.00 7.19
CA ALA A 616 -14.72 -23.54 5.88
C ALA A 616 -13.37 -24.26 5.95
N GLN A 617 -13.01 -24.98 4.89
CA GLN A 617 -11.67 -25.54 4.74
C GLN A 617 -11.27 -25.54 3.27
N GLY A 618 -10.07 -25.03 2.97
CA GLY A 618 -9.49 -25.09 1.64
C GLY A 618 -10.06 -24.10 0.63
N SER A 619 -10.72 -23.01 1.06
CA SER A 619 -11.19 -21.98 0.12
C SER A 619 -10.05 -21.34 -0.67
N ARG A 620 -8.87 -21.23 -0.06
CA ARG A 620 -7.63 -20.74 -0.72
C ARG A 620 -6.89 -21.82 -1.53
N ALA A 621 -7.37 -23.06 -1.53
CA ALA A 621 -6.82 -24.19 -2.27
C ALA A 621 -7.73 -24.52 -3.48
N ASP A 622 -7.67 -25.74 -3.98
CA ASP A 622 -8.43 -26.19 -5.16
C ASP A 622 -9.93 -26.50 -4.86
N GLU A 623 -10.54 -25.88 -3.84
CA GLU A 623 -11.96 -26.06 -3.50
C GLU A 623 -12.82 -24.83 -3.89
N PRO A 624 -13.28 -24.74 -5.15
CA PRO A 624 -14.00 -23.57 -5.65
C PRO A 624 -15.36 -23.35 -4.99
N TYR A 625 -16.02 -24.40 -4.49
CA TYR A 625 -17.33 -24.28 -3.85
C TYR A 625 -17.25 -23.57 -2.48
N MET A 626 -16.10 -23.65 -1.81
CA MET A 626 -15.86 -22.85 -0.60
C MET A 626 -15.69 -21.37 -0.95
N ASN A 627 -15.01 -21.04 -2.05
CA ASN A 627 -14.91 -19.66 -2.51
C ASN A 627 -16.29 -19.05 -2.81
N MET A 628 -17.22 -19.83 -3.37
CA MET A 628 -18.61 -19.40 -3.56
C MET A 628 -19.31 -19.11 -2.22
N THR A 629 -19.04 -19.93 -1.21
CA THR A 629 -19.58 -19.74 0.16
C THR A 629 -19.09 -18.43 0.79
N LEU A 630 -17.78 -18.17 0.74
CA LEU A 630 -17.22 -16.91 1.22
C LEU A 630 -17.78 -15.71 0.43
N GLY A 631 -17.88 -15.84 -0.89
CA GLY A 631 -18.46 -14.80 -1.76
C GLY A 631 -19.90 -14.45 -1.40
N LEU A 632 -20.75 -15.45 -1.17
CA LEU A 632 -22.11 -15.24 -0.68
C LEU A 632 -22.09 -14.54 0.69
N GLY A 633 -21.22 -14.97 1.60
CA GLY A 633 -21.05 -14.38 2.91
C GLY A 633 -20.72 -12.89 2.90
N ARG A 634 -19.85 -12.46 1.97
CA ARG A 634 -19.54 -11.03 1.76
C ARG A 634 -20.78 -10.24 1.35
N SER A 635 -21.57 -10.76 0.42
CA SER A 635 -22.82 -10.11 -0.01
C SER A 635 -23.82 -10.01 1.14
N ILE A 636 -24.00 -11.10 1.90
CA ILE A 636 -24.92 -11.13 3.06
C ILE A 636 -24.52 -10.11 4.11
N ALA A 637 -23.22 -9.96 4.42
CA ALA A 637 -22.76 -8.97 5.40
C ALA A 637 -23.09 -7.52 5.00
N ILE A 638 -23.18 -7.23 3.69
CA ILE A 638 -23.56 -5.92 3.17
C ILE A 638 -25.10 -5.77 3.16
N GLU A 639 -25.81 -6.81 2.72
CA GLU A 639 -27.28 -6.80 2.57
C GLU A 639 -28.01 -6.85 3.91
N THR A 640 -27.42 -7.49 4.93
CA THR A 640 -28.02 -7.71 6.26
C THR A 640 -27.13 -7.21 7.40
N PRO A 641 -26.98 -5.88 7.59
CA PRO A 641 -26.06 -5.34 8.61
C PRO A 641 -26.37 -5.76 10.06
N GLY A 642 -27.59 -6.24 10.33
CA GLY A 642 -27.99 -6.79 11.64
C GLY A 642 -27.44 -8.19 11.91
N THR A 643 -27.10 -8.94 10.87
CA THR A 643 -26.54 -10.30 10.95
C THR A 643 -25.02 -10.21 10.93
N ARG A 644 -24.36 -10.73 11.95
CA ARG A 644 -22.89 -10.77 12.00
C ARG A 644 -22.41 -12.11 11.50
N ILE A 645 -21.76 -12.14 10.35
CA ILE A 645 -21.22 -13.36 9.75
C ILE A 645 -19.69 -13.30 9.75
N HIS A 646 -19.06 -14.38 10.22
CA HIS A 646 -17.62 -14.54 10.26
C HIS A 646 -17.21 -15.87 9.66
N PHE A 647 -16.16 -15.84 8.85
CA PHE A 647 -15.58 -17.01 8.21
C PHE A 647 -14.25 -17.35 8.86
N LEU A 648 -14.11 -18.62 9.25
CA LEU A 648 -12.84 -19.22 9.62
C LEU A 648 -12.54 -20.32 8.62
N ASP A 649 -11.63 -20.06 7.69
CA ASP A 649 -11.16 -21.07 6.72
C ASP A 649 -9.96 -21.80 7.31
N LEU A 650 -10.11 -23.11 7.54
CA LEU A 650 -9.06 -23.93 8.11
C LEU A 650 -8.08 -24.42 7.05
N ASP A 651 -6.86 -24.70 7.48
CA ASP A 651 -5.81 -25.25 6.61
C ASP A 651 -6.23 -26.67 6.16
N PHE A 652 -6.36 -26.88 4.84
CA PHE A 652 -6.73 -28.19 4.30
C PHE A 652 -5.65 -29.26 4.53
N SER A 653 -4.40 -28.85 4.74
CA SER A 653 -3.28 -29.77 4.98
C SER A 653 -3.22 -30.31 6.41
N GLN A 654 -4.06 -29.77 7.32
CA GLN A 654 -4.03 -30.08 8.75
C GLN A 654 -5.39 -30.55 9.26
N LYS A 655 -5.39 -31.22 10.41
CA LYS A 655 -6.63 -31.57 11.11
C LYS A 655 -7.25 -30.29 11.69
N PRO A 656 -8.57 -30.07 11.59
CA PRO A 656 -9.25 -28.94 12.21
C PRO A 656 -8.91 -28.76 13.69
N ASP A 657 -8.46 -27.55 14.08
CA ASP A 657 -8.17 -27.20 15.46
C ASP A 657 -9.44 -26.78 16.21
N ALA A 658 -9.93 -27.67 17.07
CA ALA A 658 -11.08 -27.44 17.95
C ALA A 658 -10.90 -26.22 18.87
N ARG A 659 -9.67 -25.96 19.34
CA ARG A 659 -9.39 -24.84 20.23
C ARG A 659 -9.51 -23.53 19.47
N LEU A 660 -8.96 -23.43 18.28
CA LEU A 660 -9.10 -22.27 17.41
C LEU A 660 -10.56 -21.95 17.12
N VAL A 661 -11.37 -22.95 16.75
CA VAL A 661 -12.80 -22.77 16.48
C VAL A 661 -13.53 -22.30 17.74
N ALA A 662 -13.30 -22.94 18.89
CA ALA A 662 -13.94 -22.57 20.15
C ALA A 662 -13.55 -21.16 20.61
N GLU A 663 -12.27 -20.80 20.56
CA GLU A 663 -11.83 -19.45 20.94
C GLU A 663 -12.37 -18.38 19.97
N THR A 664 -12.48 -18.67 18.67
CA THR A 664 -13.09 -17.76 17.68
C THR A 664 -14.58 -17.55 17.97
N LEU A 665 -15.31 -18.62 18.26
CA LEU A 665 -16.71 -18.54 18.69
C LEU A 665 -16.88 -17.69 19.95
N LEU A 666 -16.02 -17.87 20.95
CA LEU A 666 -16.12 -17.11 22.20
C LEU A 666 -15.71 -15.64 22.05
N ARG A 667 -14.72 -15.33 21.20
CA ARG A 667 -14.38 -13.95 20.83
C ARG A 667 -15.60 -13.27 20.21
N LEU A 668 -16.24 -13.94 19.24
CA LEU A 668 -17.45 -13.46 18.59
C LEU A 668 -18.55 -13.12 19.59
N ARG A 669 -18.78 -13.99 20.58
CA ARG A 669 -19.80 -13.80 21.62
C ARG A 669 -19.49 -12.55 22.44
N PHE A 670 -18.26 -12.43 22.92
CA PHE A 670 -17.85 -11.31 23.76
C PHE A 670 -17.90 -9.96 23.03
N THR A 671 -17.59 -9.96 21.74
CA THR A 671 -17.50 -8.74 20.92
C THR A 671 -18.84 -8.33 20.32
N GLN A 672 -19.94 -9.01 20.67
CA GLN A 672 -21.27 -8.64 20.17
C GLN A 672 -21.73 -7.27 20.68
N GLU A 673 -21.40 -6.93 21.92
CA GLU A 673 -21.76 -5.63 22.50
C GLU A 673 -20.69 -4.59 22.19
N GLU A 674 -21.08 -3.45 21.61
CA GLU A 674 -20.14 -2.37 21.27
C GLU A 674 -19.34 -1.88 22.49
N ALA A 675 -19.95 -1.93 23.69
CA ALA A 675 -19.30 -1.56 24.94
C ALA A 675 -18.08 -2.44 25.29
N SER A 676 -18.04 -3.69 24.85
CA SER A 676 -16.94 -4.62 25.16
C SER A 676 -15.66 -4.30 24.39
N VAL A 677 -15.77 -3.59 23.26
CA VAL A 677 -14.65 -3.22 22.39
C VAL A 677 -14.41 -1.71 22.34
N ARG A 678 -15.29 -0.89 22.93
CA ARG A 678 -15.18 0.57 22.89
C ARG A 678 -13.84 1.08 23.45
N GLY A 679 -13.07 1.76 22.60
CA GLY A 679 -11.76 2.31 22.96
C GLY A 679 -10.66 1.25 23.14
N VAL A 680 -10.93 0.00 22.79
CA VAL A 680 -9.92 -1.06 22.68
C VAL A 680 -9.43 -1.09 21.24
N LEU A 681 -8.11 -1.17 21.03
CA LEU A 681 -7.56 -1.48 19.71
C LEU A 681 -7.87 -2.94 19.40
N TYR A 682 -8.98 -3.16 18.71
CA TYR A 682 -9.41 -4.48 18.29
C TYR A 682 -10.27 -4.38 17.03
N THR A 683 -9.98 -5.25 16.07
CA THR A 683 -10.76 -5.40 14.83
C THR A 683 -11.35 -6.79 14.79
N MET A 684 -12.66 -6.85 14.57
CA MET A 684 -13.35 -8.08 14.25
C MET A 684 -13.18 -8.34 12.74
N GLU A 685 -12.40 -9.35 12.42
CA GLU A 685 -12.12 -9.73 11.04
C GLU A 685 -13.26 -10.61 10.52
N GLN A 686 -13.88 -10.19 9.42
CA GLN A 686 -14.97 -10.94 8.81
C GLN A 686 -14.48 -12.28 8.23
N GLU A 687 -13.28 -12.30 7.65
CA GLU A 687 -12.67 -13.49 7.07
C GLU A 687 -11.28 -13.69 7.67
N ILE A 688 -11.07 -14.83 8.30
CA ILE A 688 -9.78 -15.27 8.84
C ILE A 688 -9.43 -16.66 8.29
N PHE A 689 -8.15 -16.89 8.06
CA PHE A 689 -7.68 -18.12 7.41
C PHE A 689 -6.54 -18.71 8.22
N GLU A 690 -6.53 -20.01 8.40
CA GLU A 690 -5.42 -20.74 8.99
C GLU A 690 -4.46 -21.20 7.88
N GLU A 691 -3.17 -20.87 8.04
CA GLU A 691 -2.12 -21.27 7.12
C GLU A 691 -0.85 -21.61 7.91
N GLY A 692 -0.44 -22.89 7.90
CA GLY A 692 0.79 -23.32 8.59
C GLY A 692 0.75 -23.08 10.10
N GLY A 693 -0.44 -23.21 10.73
CA GLY A 693 -0.66 -22.97 12.16
C GLY A 693 -0.69 -21.49 12.55
N ARG A 694 -0.73 -20.57 11.58
CA ARG A 694 -0.91 -19.13 11.80
C ARG A 694 -2.24 -18.69 11.25
N ILE A 695 -2.81 -17.65 11.86
CA ILE A 695 -3.99 -17.00 11.31
C ILE A 695 -3.53 -15.85 10.42
N VAL A 696 -3.98 -15.85 9.17
CA VAL A 696 -3.74 -14.80 8.17
C VAL A 696 -5.05 -14.11 7.80
N ILE A 697 -4.95 -12.85 7.40
CA ILE A 697 -6.10 -12.00 7.04
C ILE A 697 -5.83 -11.29 5.71
N PRO A 698 -6.88 -11.06 4.89
CA PRO A 698 -6.75 -10.30 3.66
C PRO A 698 -6.85 -8.79 3.91
N ARG A 699 -6.14 -8.01 3.08
CA ARG A 699 -6.36 -6.58 2.91
C ARG A 699 -6.32 -6.21 1.43
N LEU A 700 -7.15 -5.24 1.05
CA LEU A 700 -7.10 -4.63 -0.27
C LEU A 700 -6.08 -3.48 -0.24
N GLN A 701 -5.02 -3.61 -1.03
CA GLN A 701 -4.02 -2.55 -1.21
C GLN A 701 -3.92 -2.13 -2.67
N PRO A 702 -3.57 -0.86 -2.97
CA PRO A 702 -3.25 -0.42 -4.32
C PRO A 702 -2.15 -1.27 -4.94
N MET A 703 -2.42 -1.84 -6.11
CA MET A 703 -1.40 -2.53 -6.89
C MET A 703 -0.54 -1.49 -7.62
N GLU A 704 0.46 -0.94 -6.92
CA GLU A 704 1.30 0.17 -7.38
C GLU A 704 1.87 -0.05 -8.79
N PRO A 705 2.39 -1.23 -9.18
CA PRO A 705 2.88 -1.46 -10.54
C PRO A 705 1.79 -1.27 -11.62
N ALA A 706 0.58 -1.76 -11.39
CA ALA A 706 -0.51 -1.65 -12.36
C ALA A 706 -1.08 -0.23 -12.41
N ASN A 707 -1.24 0.43 -11.26
CA ASN A 707 -1.67 1.82 -11.20
C ASN A 707 -0.63 2.76 -11.84
N THR A 708 0.66 2.54 -11.56
CA THR A 708 1.76 3.29 -12.20
C THR A 708 1.70 3.14 -13.71
N ARG A 709 1.59 1.91 -14.24
CA ARG A 709 1.46 1.69 -15.69
C ARG A 709 0.24 2.38 -16.28
N TYR A 710 -0.90 2.33 -15.61
CA TYR A 710 -2.10 3.05 -16.03
C TYR A 710 -1.87 4.56 -16.09
N ASN A 711 -1.32 5.15 -15.03
CA ASN A 711 -1.07 6.60 -14.96
C ASN A 711 0.06 7.04 -15.90
N ALA A 712 1.02 6.16 -16.22
CA ALA A 712 2.06 6.41 -17.23
C ALA A 712 1.49 6.59 -18.65
N SER A 713 0.31 6.02 -18.94
CA SER A 713 -0.42 6.31 -20.19
C SER A 713 -1.02 7.73 -20.25
N LYS A 714 -1.11 8.42 -19.11
CA LYS A 714 -1.72 9.75 -18.97
C LYS A 714 -0.72 10.86 -18.71
N ARG A 715 0.42 10.54 -18.10
CA ARG A 715 1.52 11.48 -17.81
C ARG A 715 2.86 10.75 -17.82
N SER A 716 3.94 11.50 -17.94
CA SER A 716 5.28 10.94 -17.80
C SER A 716 5.54 10.55 -16.34
N ILE A 717 5.98 9.31 -16.15
CA ILE A 717 6.42 8.77 -14.88
C ILE A 717 7.83 8.21 -15.08
N VAL A 718 8.79 8.71 -14.30
CA VAL A 718 10.18 8.27 -14.37
C VAL A 718 10.50 7.49 -13.11
N GLN A 719 11.03 6.28 -13.27
CA GLN A 719 11.44 5.40 -12.18
C GLN A 719 12.86 4.90 -12.39
N ALA A 720 13.60 4.71 -11.30
CA ALA A 720 14.88 4.02 -11.33
C ALA A 720 14.63 2.51 -11.48
N ARG A 721 15.17 1.91 -12.54
CA ARG A 721 15.05 0.46 -12.82
C ARG A 721 16.40 -0.11 -13.21
N CYS A 722 16.65 -1.35 -12.81
CA CYS A 722 17.81 -2.09 -13.26
C CYS A 722 17.50 -2.76 -14.60
N PRO A 723 18.26 -2.48 -15.69
CA PRO A 723 17.99 -3.07 -17.00
C PRO A 723 18.10 -4.60 -17.05
N SER A 724 18.74 -5.23 -16.05
CA SER A 724 18.83 -6.69 -15.94
C SER A 724 17.59 -7.34 -15.33
N GLU A 725 16.74 -6.56 -14.65
CA GLU A 725 15.54 -7.05 -13.98
C GLU A 725 14.27 -6.77 -14.80
N CYS A 726 14.34 -5.84 -15.75
CA CYS A 726 13.22 -5.36 -16.53
C CYS A 726 13.67 -5.00 -17.95
N PRO A 727 13.11 -5.63 -19.01
CA PRO A 727 13.42 -5.27 -20.39
C PRO A 727 12.99 -3.83 -20.68
N LEU A 728 13.91 -3.05 -21.27
CA LEU A 728 13.69 -1.65 -21.63
C LEU A 728 13.75 -1.45 -23.14
N ILE A 729 12.91 -0.56 -23.66
CA ILE A 729 12.88 -0.14 -25.05
C ILE A 729 13.32 1.32 -25.14
N LEU A 730 14.23 1.63 -26.07
CA LEU A 730 14.61 3.01 -26.38
C LEU A 730 13.74 3.54 -27.53
N ALA A 731 12.92 4.56 -27.26
CA ALA A 731 12.06 5.18 -28.27
C ALA A 731 12.13 6.71 -28.21
N ARG A 732 11.60 7.39 -29.24
CA ARG A 732 11.57 8.85 -29.25
C ARG A 732 10.69 9.38 -28.11
N SER A 733 11.16 10.42 -27.44
CA SER A 733 10.39 11.04 -26.37
C SER A 733 9.23 11.86 -26.95
N SER A 734 8.04 11.69 -26.37
CA SER A 734 6.90 12.56 -26.67
C SER A 734 7.02 13.96 -26.04
N GLN A 735 7.92 14.11 -25.06
CA GLN A 735 8.11 15.35 -24.28
C GLN A 735 9.38 16.12 -24.65
N THR A 736 10.43 15.42 -25.09
CA THR A 736 11.72 16.02 -25.43
C THR A 736 12.06 15.76 -26.89
N SER A 737 12.94 16.56 -27.47
CA SER A 737 13.43 16.37 -28.84
C SER A 737 14.35 15.14 -29.02
N GLY A 738 14.57 14.34 -27.98
CA GLY A 738 15.48 13.20 -27.93
C GLY A 738 14.81 11.82 -27.77
N TYR A 739 15.55 10.87 -27.20
CA TYR A 739 15.12 9.50 -26.94
C TYR A 739 15.00 9.26 -25.43
N ALA A 740 14.11 8.37 -25.02
CA ALA A 740 13.92 7.94 -23.65
C ALA A 740 13.75 6.42 -23.57
N PHE A 741 14.08 5.85 -22.41
CA PHE A 741 13.81 4.45 -22.12
C PHE A 741 12.40 4.28 -21.58
N TYR A 742 11.70 3.28 -22.10
CA TYR A 742 10.37 2.86 -21.68
C TYR A 742 10.41 1.39 -21.25
N GLU A 743 9.58 1.01 -20.30
CA GLU A 743 9.39 -0.40 -19.94
C GLU A 743 8.76 -1.16 -21.11
N ALA A 744 9.27 -2.36 -21.42
CA ALA A 744 8.72 -3.17 -22.50
C ALA A 744 7.32 -3.71 -22.14
N PRO A 745 6.39 -3.82 -23.11
CA PRO A 745 5.09 -4.45 -22.90
C PRO A 745 5.21 -5.88 -22.31
N PRO A 746 4.30 -6.31 -21.41
CA PRO A 746 4.38 -7.62 -20.76
C PRO A 746 4.42 -8.82 -21.71
N GLU A 747 3.81 -8.70 -22.90
CA GLU A 747 3.83 -9.70 -23.97
C GLU A 747 5.24 -9.97 -24.52
N HIS A 748 6.15 -9.02 -24.40
CA HIS A 748 7.58 -9.21 -24.73
C HIS A 748 8.40 -9.76 -23.55
N CYS A 749 7.81 -9.84 -22.35
CA CYS A 749 8.50 -10.21 -21.11
C CYS A 749 8.18 -11.64 -20.64
N LEU A 750 7.05 -12.25 -21.04
CA LEU A 750 6.50 -13.41 -20.31
C LEU A 750 6.34 -14.73 -21.07
N HIS A 751 6.55 -14.80 -22.40
CA HIS A 751 6.47 -16.08 -23.12
C HIS A 751 7.61 -16.29 -24.11
N VAL A 752 8.55 -17.17 -23.73
CA VAL A 752 9.50 -17.78 -24.66
C VAL A 752 8.84 -19.02 -25.26
N ASP A 753 7.94 -18.81 -26.23
CA ASP A 753 7.45 -19.92 -27.04
C ASP A 753 8.58 -20.52 -27.90
N ALA A 754 8.37 -21.72 -28.45
CA ALA A 754 9.30 -22.36 -29.38
C ALA A 754 9.51 -21.45 -30.62
N GLY A 755 10.57 -20.64 -30.60
CA GLY A 755 10.89 -19.66 -31.64
C GLY A 755 11.47 -18.33 -31.13
N HIS A 756 11.38 -18.04 -29.83
CA HIS A 756 11.89 -16.80 -29.23
C HIS A 756 13.21 -17.04 -28.47
N VAL A 757 14.11 -16.05 -28.47
CA VAL A 757 15.38 -16.07 -27.73
C VAL A 757 15.53 -14.77 -26.94
N LEU A 758 15.68 -14.88 -25.62
CA LEU A 758 16.03 -13.74 -24.77
C LEU A 758 17.53 -13.48 -24.87
N THR A 759 17.91 -12.22 -25.10
CA THR A 759 19.31 -11.82 -25.27
C THR A 759 19.61 -10.61 -24.38
N ASP A 760 20.67 -10.71 -23.57
CA ASP A 760 21.21 -9.57 -22.84
C ASP A 760 21.96 -8.64 -23.80
N VAL A 761 21.29 -7.58 -24.23
CA VAL A 761 21.81 -6.64 -25.23
C VAL A 761 22.90 -5.75 -24.62
N ALA A 762 24.17 -6.06 -24.89
CA ALA A 762 25.29 -5.19 -24.51
C ALA A 762 25.44 -3.96 -25.43
N ALA A 763 25.01 -4.08 -26.69
CA ALA A 763 25.01 -3.00 -27.69
C ALA A 763 23.93 -3.25 -28.75
N SER A 764 23.31 -2.18 -29.25
CA SER A 764 22.29 -2.21 -30.31
C SER A 764 22.43 -1.01 -31.27
N THR A 765 21.82 -1.11 -32.45
CA THR A 765 21.66 0.04 -33.35
C THR A 765 20.48 0.89 -32.91
N LEU A 766 20.61 2.23 -33.00
CA LEU A 766 19.52 3.16 -32.65
C LEU A 766 18.36 3.12 -33.66
N ARG A 767 18.62 2.70 -34.90
CA ARG A 767 17.63 2.60 -35.97
C ARG A 767 17.44 1.12 -36.35
N PRO A 768 16.23 0.74 -36.76
CA PRO A 768 15.99 -0.59 -37.29
C PRO A 768 16.73 -0.75 -38.62
N ILE A 769 17.07 -2.00 -38.92
CA ILE A 769 17.68 -2.38 -40.19
C ILE A 769 16.55 -2.86 -41.10
N ILE A 770 16.41 -2.24 -42.27
CA ILE A 770 15.41 -2.63 -43.26
C ILE A 770 16.10 -3.55 -44.27
N GLU A 771 15.67 -4.81 -44.35
CA GLU A 771 16.17 -5.78 -45.33
C GLU A 771 15.07 -6.21 -46.30
N ASP A 772 15.41 -6.29 -47.59
CA ASP A 772 14.49 -6.56 -48.69
C ASP A 772 13.79 -7.93 -48.63
N MET A 773 14.34 -8.92 -47.89
CA MET A 773 13.78 -10.29 -47.81
C MET A 773 13.02 -10.59 -46.51
N TYR A 774 13.35 -9.96 -45.39
CA TYR A 774 12.82 -10.34 -44.06
C TYR A 774 12.05 -9.21 -43.37
N GLY A 775 11.97 -8.02 -43.97
CA GLY A 775 11.26 -6.86 -43.42
C GLY A 775 12.14 -5.99 -42.53
N VAL A 776 11.53 -5.37 -41.52
CA VAL A 776 12.19 -4.45 -40.57
C VAL A 776 12.71 -5.25 -39.37
N VAL A 777 14.02 -5.31 -39.18
CA VAL A 777 14.66 -5.93 -38.01
C VAL A 777 14.97 -4.83 -36.98
N GLY A 778 14.21 -4.83 -35.88
CA GLY A 778 14.24 -3.81 -34.84
C GLY A 778 12.95 -3.01 -34.78
N LEU A 779 12.73 -2.31 -33.67
CA LEU A 779 11.58 -1.41 -33.53
C LEU A 779 11.88 -0.08 -34.26
N ASP A 780 10.93 0.42 -35.05
CA ASP A 780 11.06 1.76 -35.63
C ASP A 780 10.90 2.80 -34.51
N PRO A 781 11.95 3.57 -34.17
CA PRO A 781 11.85 4.61 -33.16
C PRO A 781 10.94 5.78 -33.59
N GLN A 782 10.45 5.80 -34.84
CA GLN A 782 9.44 6.74 -35.33
C GLN A 782 8.00 6.22 -35.21
N ALA A 783 7.78 4.94 -34.87
CA ALA A 783 6.45 4.46 -34.53
C ALA A 783 6.04 5.10 -33.20
N ASP A 784 4.91 5.82 -33.19
CA ASP A 784 4.33 6.37 -31.95
C ASP A 784 3.97 5.17 -31.04
N ILE A 785 4.66 5.03 -29.91
CA ILE A 785 4.35 4.08 -28.82
C ILE A 785 3.37 4.73 -27.85
#